data_AF-A0A512E130-F1
#
_entry.id   AF-A0A512E130-F1
#
_cell.length_a   1.000
_cell.length_b   1.000
_cell.length_c   1.000
_cell.angle_alpha   90.00
_cell.angle_beta   90.00
_cell.angle_gamma   90.00
#
_symmetry.space_group_name_H-M   'P 1'
#
loop_
_entity.id
_entity.type
_entity.pdbx_description
1 polymer ?
#
loop_
_entity_poly.entity_id
_entity_poly.type
_entity_poly.pdbx_seq_one_letter_code
_entity_poly.pdbx_strand_id
1 'polypeptide(L)'
;MGLRSLLHHPVIPALCGVLLFSAVAQAGEPAERSALRLRLERAAESKTFGAESLHVAANLLTTEAFDAPADVMPDLFERMMHPVETATGAAALADEVVGKLELAGLPESLRTGKPPSGPVLAPSGLEKVLAGYAGRTADLLAKFPEAPSCCDPDAILDDIRTGGPTEAILGAAGGAETGAAARLLAPSFISNALALAGDLSAIQAGNAGERRSLTTLWGRILIGSAGDDHHPIDKDIILILDPAGNDTYAFSGPVVNSQLTILDLKGNDRYLGASLAVRALVALIDLDGDDMHDGTIGAQGAALGGVALLLDWSGNDRYAARTFSQAAAAEGVAVLIDGAGDDSFEIDERGQAFGQVGGTALLWELGGNDRYRAGGPDDTLGRDARLSQAQGMGTGLRASHGGGIGVLRDDSGNDSYAVEMFGQGAGYFQGIGVLSDAAGDDRYDGVRYVQGAGVHGAIGLLADGGGTDSYLAVQGVGQGMGLDMGLGALEDDGGDDAYEAGSLAQGAGTANGMGFLLDGGGSDRFSLGSNGWGQDHAARGLPGPSFLIGADDSDRFTRGGEAVAVDPDRIDGPAGGVPYRRDPPGDYACPAFASAPVPSVDPGDVPDDLTGLIRRSAPMHGQGVEAMIALESIGRLLPGHVPELLRAVPDRDFATAFSLLQAIRCHLLAASAEYRSAAWDGVLMDMAARHPASQPWLHARLMALSRPSGSSMQDGRLRDGIGRLTSHPSCAARSAALELARGAVEPGIPLSEWLEGPVRDALADPCLRLPAEALRLLDRIGDPASTARFSDLIGQLPKFLSDPAIRAGIQPPPG
;
A
#
# COMPACT_ATOMS: atom_id res chain seq x y z
N MET A 1 -46.78 -17.97 39.83
CA MET A 1 -47.19 -18.51 38.51
C MET A 1 -46.37 -17.80 37.45
N GLY A 2 -45.56 -18.55 36.68
CA GLY A 2 -44.89 -18.10 35.44
C GLY A 2 -43.48 -17.51 35.61
N LEU A 3 -42.46 -18.26 35.17
CA LEU A 3 -41.01 -18.01 35.25
C LEU A 3 -40.47 -16.98 34.24
N ARG A 4 -39.33 -16.35 34.58
CA ARG A 4 -38.52 -15.41 33.79
C ARG A 4 -37.37 -16.11 33.02
N SER A 5 -37.00 -15.50 31.89
CA SER A 5 -35.63 -15.29 31.33
C SER A 5 -34.80 -16.49 30.84
N LEU A 6 -34.44 -16.47 29.56
CA LEU A 6 -33.07 -16.71 29.03
C LEU A 6 -33.00 -16.29 27.54
N LEU A 7 -32.02 -15.44 27.21
CA LEU A 7 -31.64 -14.99 25.86
C LEU A 7 -30.59 -15.96 25.28
N HIS A 8 -30.76 -16.37 24.02
CA HIS A 8 -29.72 -17.04 23.23
C HIS A 8 -29.63 -16.40 21.83
N HIS A 9 -28.38 -16.20 21.37
CA HIS A 9 -27.96 -15.78 20.05
C HIS A 9 -28.49 -16.68 18.92
N PRO A 10 -28.72 -16.16 17.69
CA PRO A 10 -28.96 -17.02 16.55
C PRO A 10 -27.64 -17.43 15.87
N VAL A 11 -27.48 -18.74 15.76
CA VAL A 11 -26.58 -19.45 14.85
C VAL A 11 -27.23 -19.44 13.46
N ILE A 12 -26.52 -18.99 12.42
CA ILE A 12 -26.96 -19.12 11.02
C ILE A 12 -26.35 -20.42 10.46
N PRO A 13 -27.14 -21.37 9.93
CA PRO A 13 -26.63 -22.63 9.40
C PRO A 13 -26.18 -22.51 7.94
N ALA A 14 -25.14 -23.27 7.61
CA ALA A 14 -24.68 -23.55 6.26
C ALA A 14 -25.76 -24.26 5.42
N LEU A 15 -25.92 -23.85 4.17
CA LEU A 15 -26.78 -24.52 3.20
C LEU A 15 -26.03 -24.71 1.88
N CYS A 16 -25.74 -25.96 1.56
CA CYS A 16 -25.36 -26.43 0.23
C CYS A 16 -26.44 -26.02 -0.79
N GLY A 17 -26.01 -25.38 -1.88
CA GLY A 17 -26.86 -25.07 -3.03
C GLY A 17 -26.12 -25.42 -4.32
N VAL A 18 -26.55 -26.51 -4.96
CA VAL A 18 -26.09 -26.98 -6.26
C VAL A 18 -26.42 -25.96 -7.35
N LEU A 19 -25.44 -25.75 -8.22
CA LEU A 19 -25.43 -24.97 -9.47
C LEU A 19 -26.70 -25.15 -10.33
N LEU A 20 -27.38 -24.04 -10.61
CA LEU A 20 -28.17 -23.81 -11.82
C LEU A 20 -28.07 -22.32 -12.18
N PHE A 21 -27.02 -21.94 -12.91
CA PHE A 21 -26.92 -20.62 -13.53
C PHE A 21 -27.97 -20.50 -14.63
N SER A 22 -28.92 -19.59 -14.45
CA SER A 22 -29.82 -19.12 -15.50
C SER A 22 -29.12 -17.95 -16.19
N ALA A 23 -28.73 -18.17 -17.45
CA ALA A 23 -28.07 -17.18 -18.27
C ALA A 23 -29.01 -16.00 -18.59
N VAL A 24 -28.67 -14.81 -18.10
CA VAL A 24 -29.08 -13.53 -18.71
C VAL A 24 -27.95 -12.50 -18.53
N ALA A 25 -27.49 -11.99 -19.68
CA ALA A 25 -26.66 -10.81 -19.91
C ALA A 25 -25.15 -10.88 -19.57
N GLN A 26 -24.37 -11.53 -20.45
CA GLN A 26 -23.07 -11.01 -20.85
C GLN A 26 -23.27 -10.20 -22.13
N ALA A 27 -23.13 -8.88 -22.03
CA ALA A 27 -23.07 -7.98 -23.18
C ALA A 27 -21.99 -6.92 -22.88
N GLY A 28 -20.88 -7.04 -23.59
CA GLY A 28 -19.65 -6.24 -23.53
C GLY A 28 -18.49 -7.14 -23.99
N GLU A 29 -17.98 -6.90 -25.20
CA GLU A 29 -17.01 -7.73 -25.94
C GLU A 29 -15.66 -7.96 -25.21
N PRO A 30 -14.88 -9.00 -25.57
CA PRO A 30 -13.45 -9.00 -25.28
C PRO A 30 -12.80 -7.93 -26.15
N ALA A 31 -12.51 -6.76 -25.57
CA ALA A 31 -11.53 -5.83 -26.12
C ALA A 31 -10.23 -6.59 -26.46
N GLU A 32 -9.51 -6.17 -27.51
CA GLU A 32 -8.24 -6.78 -27.91
C GLU A 32 -7.32 -6.95 -26.69
N ARG A 33 -7.04 -8.19 -26.28
CA ARG A 33 -6.05 -8.45 -25.24
C ARG A 33 -4.69 -8.07 -25.81
N SER A 34 -3.93 -7.25 -25.08
CA SER A 34 -2.56 -6.91 -25.46
C SER A 34 -1.72 -8.18 -25.66
N ALA A 35 -0.72 -8.11 -26.52
CA ALA A 35 0.17 -9.24 -26.78
C ALA A 35 0.89 -9.68 -25.49
N LEU A 36 1.26 -8.73 -24.64
CA LEU A 36 1.86 -8.96 -23.31
C LEU A 36 0.94 -9.76 -22.41
N ARG A 37 -0.34 -9.39 -22.31
CA ARG A 37 -1.31 -10.13 -21.50
C ARG A 37 -1.45 -11.59 -21.96
N LEU A 38 -1.51 -11.83 -23.26
CA LEU A 38 -1.57 -13.20 -23.80
C LEU A 38 -0.30 -14.01 -23.53
N ARG A 39 0.88 -13.36 -23.57
CA ARG A 39 2.15 -14.00 -23.18
C ARG A 39 2.15 -14.35 -21.69
N LEU A 40 1.69 -13.43 -20.83
CA LEU A 40 1.62 -13.63 -19.38
C LEU A 40 0.65 -14.75 -18.99
N GLU A 41 -0.54 -14.79 -19.59
CA GLU A 41 -1.53 -15.87 -19.37
C GLU A 41 -0.91 -17.26 -19.65
N ARG A 42 -0.21 -17.40 -20.79
CA ARG A 42 0.48 -18.65 -21.15
C ARG A 42 1.64 -18.97 -20.22
N ALA A 43 2.43 -17.97 -19.83
CA ALA A 43 3.54 -18.14 -18.89
C ALA A 43 3.01 -18.64 -17.54
N ALA A 44 1.94 -18.05 -17.02
CA ALA A 44 1.30 -18.45 -15.77
C ALA A 44 0.78 -19.90 -15.82
N GLU A 45 0.13 -20.31 -16.90
CA GLU A 45 -0.34 -21.69 -17.10
C GLU A 45 0.81 -22.71 -17.11
N SER A 46 1.97 -22.31 -17.63
CA SER A 46 3.12 -23.19 -17.80
C SER A 46 3.99 -23.38 -16.57
N LYS A 47 3.90 -22.47 -15.57
CA LYS A 47 4.67 -22.56 -14.33
C LYS A 47 4.46 -23.93 -13.68
N THR A 48 5.50 -24.46 -13.04
CA THR A 48 5.43 -25.77 -12.36
C THR A 48 4.27 -25.83 -11.34
N PHE A 49 3.96 -24.70 -10.70
CA PHE A 49 2.89 -24.57 -9.72
C PHE A 49 1.49 -24.38 -10.35
N GLY A 50 1.42 -24.11 -11.66
CA GLY A 50 0.20 -23.78 -12.41
C GLY A 50 -0.36 -22.38 -12.12
N ALA A 51 -1.29 -21.92 -12.96
CA ALA A 51 -1.89 -20.59 -12.86
C ALA A 51 -2.66 -20.37 -11.54
N GLU A 52 -3.20 -21.43 -10.93
CA GLU A 52 -3.87 -21.35 -9.62
C GLU A 52 -2.97 -20.76 -8.52
N SER A 53 -1.64 -20.90 -8.66
CA SER A 53 -0.67 -20.36 -7.70
C SER A 53 -0.67 -18.83 -7.59
N LEU A 54 -1.18 -18.12 -8.60
CA LEU A 54 -1.34 -16.66 -8.58
C LEU A 54 -2.36 -16.20 -7.52
N HIS A 55 -3.29 -17.07 -7.10
CA HIS A 55 -4.29 -16.72 -6.08
C HIS A 55 -3.75 -16.88 -4.65
N VAL A 56 -2.51 -17.35 -4.47
CA VAL A 56 -1.93 -17.58 -3.14
C VAL A 56 -1.84 -16.30 -2.33
N ALA A 57 -1.41 -15.20 -2.95
CA ALA A 57 -1.31 -13.91 -2.26
C ALA A 57 -2.68 -13.43 -1.76
N ALA A 58 -3.70 -13.45 -2.63
CA ALA A 58 -5.06 -13.08 -2.27
C ALA A 58 -5.68 -14.00 -1.21
N ASN A 59 -5.43 -15.32 -1.31
CA ASN A 59 -5.85 -16.27 -0.28
C ASN A 59 -5.21 -15.95 1.07
N LEU A 60 -3.91 -15.67 1.12
CA LEU A 60 -3.23 -15.32 2.36
C LEU A 60 -3.78 -14.00 2.94
N LEU A 61 -4.00 -12.97 2.12
CA LEU A 61 -4.57 -11.70 2.57
C LEU A 61 -5.98 -11.84 3.15
N THR A 62 -6.81 -12.71 2.58
CA THR A 62 -8.21 -12.90 3.00
C THR A 62 -8.38 -13.88 4.16
N THR A 63 -7.42 -14.79 4.35
CA THR A 63 -7.55 -15.89 5.32
C THR A 63 -6.57 -15.82 6.50
N GLU A 64 -5.49 -15.04 6.42
CA GLU A 64 -4.68 -14.73 7.58
C GLU A 64 -5.49 -13.83 8.52
N ALA A 65 -6.15 -14.44 9.52
CA ALA A 65 -6.84 -13.69 10.56
C ALA A 65 -5.83 -12.96 11.46
N PHE A 66 -5.33 -11.84 10.97
CA PHE A 66 -5.36 -10.59 11.71
C PHE A 66 -6.79 -10.05 11.52
N ASP A 67 -7.44 -9.44 12.50
CA ASP A 67 -8.70 -8.77 12.15
C ASP A 67 -8.35 -7.79 11.02
N ALA A 68 -9.08 -7.87 9.90
CA ALA A 68 -8.80 -7.04 8.75
C ALA A 68 -8.64 -5.60 9.25
N PRO A 69 -7.56 -4.90 8.88
CA PRO A 69 -7.40 -3.51 9.30
C PRO A 69 -8.65 -2.74 8.86
N ALA A 70 -8.97 -1.67 9.59
CA ALA A 70 -10.11 -0.86 9.19
C ALA A 70 -9.87 -0.29 7.78
N ASP A 71 -10.95 -0.08 7.04
CA ASP A 71 -10.94 0.75 5.83
C ASP A 71 -10.05 0.27 4.68
N VAL A 72 -9.99 -1.06 4.47
CA VAL A 72 -9.42 -1.62 3.24
C VAL A 72 -10.33 -1.31 2.05
N MET A 73 -9.76 -0.68 1.02
CA MET A 73 -10.48 -0.39 -0.21
C MET A 73 -10.92 -1.67 -0.92
N PRO A 74 -12.20 -1.81 -1.32
CA PRO A 74 -12.71 -2.99 -2.02
C PRO A 74 -11.91 -3.33 -3.29
N ASP A 75 -11.47 -2.31 -4.03
CA ASP A 75 -10.68 -2.42 -5.26
C ASP A 75 -9.41 -3.27 -5.06
N LEU A 76 -8.82 -3.26 -3.86
CA LEU A 76 -7.60 -4.04 -3.57
C LEU A 76 -7.86 -5.54 -3.70
N PHE A 77 -8.93 -6.04 -3.06
CA PHE A 77 -9.23 -7.47 -3.06
C PHE A 77 -9.68 -7.96 -4.42
N GLU A 78 -10.49 -7.17 -5.12
CA GLU A 78 -10.91 -7.47 -6.49
C GLU A 78 -9.69 -7.65 -7.39
N ARG A 79 -8.74 -6.71 -7.34
CA ARG A 79 -7.53 -6.74 -8.18
C ARG A 79 -6.56 -7.84 -7.78
N MET A 80 -6.35 -8.08 -6.49
CA MET A 80 -5.52 -9.21 -6.03
C MET A 80 -6.06 -10.57 -6.48
N MET A 81 -7.38 -10.70 -6.68
CA MET A 81 -8.02 -11.91 -7.21
C MET A 81 -7.89 -12.04 -8.74
N HIS A 82 -7.52 -10.97 -9.43
CA HIS A 82 -7.31 -10.89 -10.88
C HIS A 82 -5.89 -10.39 -11.19
N PRO A 83 -4.84 -11.15 -10.80
CA PRO A 83 -3.46 -10.66 -10.82
C PRO A 83 -2.91 -10.43 -12.22
N VAL A 84 -3.36 -11.20 -13.22
CA VAL A 84 -2.94 -10.99 -14.62
C VAL A 84 -3.56 -9.71 -15.16
N GLU A 85 -4.87 -9.52 -14.99
CA GLU A 85 -5.58 -8.30 -15.37
C GLU A 85 -4.98 -7.06 -14.69
N THR A 86 -4.61 -7.20 -13.42
CA THR A 86 -4.06 -6.11 -12.62
C THR A 86 -2.65 -5.75 -13.07
N ALA A 87 -1.80 -6.74 -13.36
CA ALA A 87 -0.43 -6.51 -13.80
C ALA A 87 -0.33 -5.88 -15.20
N THR A 88 -1.35 -6.05 -16.05
CA THR A 88 -1.41 -5.48 -17.42
C THR A 88 -2.48 -4.39 -17.55
N GLY A 89 -2.76 -3.67 -16.46
CA GLY A 89 -3.98 -2.87 -16.33
C GLY A 89 -3.80 -1.57 -15.56
N ALA A 90 -2.57 -1.05 -15.49
CA ALA A 90 -2.26 0.18 -14.76
C ALA A 90 -2.93 1.40 -15.41
N ALA A 91 -2.71 1.60 -16.73
CA ALA A 91 -3.37 2.66 -17.50
C ALA A 91 -4.91 2.55 -17.44
N ALA A 92 -5.44 1.33 -17.57
CA ALA A 92 -6.87 1.09 -17.45
C ALA A 92 -7.44 1.42 -16.05
N LEU A 93 -6.65 1.24 -14.99
CA LEU A 93 -7.04 1.67 -13.63
C LEU A 93 -6.98 3.19 -13.50
N ALA A 94 -5.98 3.86 -14.08
CA ALA A 94 -5.95 5.32 -14.13
C ALA A 94 -7.20 5.86 -14.85
N ASP A 95 -7.56 5.29 -16.01
CA ASP A 95 -8.80 5.59 -16.74
C ASP A 95 -10.06 5.32 -15.91
N GLU A 96 -10.10 4.23 -15.13
CA GLU A 96 -11.22 3.92 -14.25
C GLU A 96 -11.41 4.99 -13.16
N VAL A 97 -10.30 5.47 -12.56
CA VAL A 97 -10.34 6.56 -11.57
C VAL A 97 -10.83 7.87 -12.21
N VAL A 98 -10.29 8.23 -13.38
CA VAL A 98 -10.75 9.37 -14.18
C VAL A 98 -12.25 9.25 -14.51
N GLY A 99 -12.72 8.05 -14.90
CA GLY A 99 -14.11 7.76 -15.18
C GLY A 99 -15.02 7.87 -13.95
N LYS A 100 -14.59 7.32 -12.80
CA LYS A 100 -15.29 7.44 -11.50
C LYS A 100 -15.43 8.89 -11.05
N LEU A 101 -14.49 9.76 -11.42
CA LEU A 101 -14.52 11.20 -11.15
C LEU A 101 -15.27 12.02 -12.22
N GLU A 102 -15.83 11.35 -13.25
CA GLU A 102 -16.50 11.98 -14.40
C GLU A 102 -15.61 12.94 -15.20
N LEU A 103 -14.31 12.69 -15.24
CA LEU A 103 -13.31 13.54 -15.89
C LEU A 103 -12.94 13.11 -17.32
N ALA A 104 -13.47 11.99 -17.83
CA ALA A 104 -13.06 11.41 -19.13
C ALA A 104 -13.28 12.35 -20.35
N GLY A 105 -14.19 13.33 -20.26
CA GLY A 105 -14.43 14.32 -21.31
C GLY A 105 -13.56 15.57 -21.23
N LEU A 106 -12.73 15.70 -20.18
CA LEU A 106 -11.92 16.89 -19.93
C LEU A 106 -10.85 17.13 -21.01
N PRO A 107 -10.07 16.13 -21.49
CA PRO A 107 -9.03 16.38 -22.49
C PRO A 107 -9.56 17.00 -23.79
N GLU A 108 -10.72 16.55 -24.27
CA GLU A 108 -11.35 17.15 -25.46
C GLU A 108 -11.80 18.61 -25.19
N SER A 109 -12.24 18.89 -23.96
CA SER A 109 -12.62 20.24 -23.54
C SER A 109 -11.40 21.16 -23.49
N LEU A 110 -10.28 20.67 -22.95
CA LEU A 110 -8.97 21.34 -22.91
C LEU A 110 -8.46 21.62 -24.35
N ARG A 111 -8.35 20.59 -25.19
CA ARG A 111 -7.84 20.67 -26.57
C ARG A 111 -8.64 21.60 -27.48
N THR A 112 -9.97 21.61 -27.35
CA THR A 112 -10.81 22.44 -28.23
C THR A 112 -10.78 23.92 -27.86
N GLY A 113 -10.22 24.28 -26.69
CA GLY A 113 -10.14 25.66 -26.20
C GLY A 113 -11.48 26.38 -26.19
N LYS A 114 -12.58 25.63 -26.20
CA LYS A 114 -13.94 26.15 -26.32
C LYS A 114 -14.65 25.96 -25.00
N PRO A 115 -14.67 26.99 -24.15
CA PRO A 115 -15.68 27.02 -23.13
C PRO A 115 -17.07 27.02 -23.78
N PRO A 116 -18.10 26.42 -23.15
CA PRO A 116 -19.44 26.35 -23.71
C PRO A 116 -19.93 27.77 -24.00
N SER A 117 -20.13 28.08 -25.29
CA SER A 117 -20.54 29.41 -25.76
C SER A 117 -21.90 29.81 -25.16
N GLY A 118 -21.88 30.59 -24.09
CA GLY A 118 -23.04 31.16 -23.43
C GLY A 118 -23.32 32.61 -23.85
N PRO A 119 -24.55 33.11 -23.68
CA PRO A 119 -24.87 34.51 -23.90
C PRO A 119 -24.16 35.42 -22.89
N VAL A 120 -23.75 36.62 -23.31
CA VAL A 120 -23.20 37.66 -22.43
C VAL A 120 -24.24 38.01 -21.35
N LEU A 121 -23.95 37.64 -20.10
CA LEU A 121 -24.80 37.98 -18.95
C LEU A 121 -24.50 39.39 -18.45
N ALA A 122 -25.56 40.17 -18.20
CA ALA A 122 -25.42 41.44 -17.47
C ALA A 122 -24.83 41.19 -16.06
N PRO A 123 -24.22 42.19 -15.41
CA PRO A 123 -23.66 42.04 -14.05
C PRO A 123 -24.65 41.49 -13.00
N SER A 124 -25.93 41.81 -13.12
CA SER A 124 -27.00 41.26 -12.26
C SER A 124 -27.32 39.77 -12.52
N GLY A 125 -26.82 39.21 -13.62
CA GLY A 125 -26.82 37.80 -13.94
C GLY A 125 -25.60 37.08 -13.36
N LEU A 126 -24.42 37.70 -13.40
CA LEU A 126 -23.18 37.14 -12.82
C LEU A 126 -23.34 36.82 -11.33
N GLU A 127 -23.82 37.77 -10.53
CA GLU A 127 -24.03 37.56 -9.09
C GLU A 127 -24.98 36.39 -8.80
N LYS A 128 -25.96 36.16 -9.67
CA LYS A 128 -26.89 35.02 -9.55
C LYS A 128 -26.25 33.69 -9.93
N VAL A 129 -25.38 33.67 -10.94
CA VAL A 129 -24.59 32.48 -11.32
C VAL A 129 -23.69 32.09 -10.16
N LEU A 130 -22.92 33.04 -9.62
CA LEU A 130 -22.00 32.82 -8.49
C LEU A 130 -22.75 32.37 -7.23
N ALA A 131 -23.84 33.05 -6.86
CA ALA A 131 -24.66 32.66 -5.70
C ALA A 131 -25.36 31.29 -5.92
N GLY A 132 -25.77 30.99 -7.15
CA GLY A 132 -26.36 29.70 -7.51
C GLY A 132 -25.36 28.55 -7.42
N TYR A 133 -24.12 28.76 -7.88
CA TYR A 133 -23.02 27.81 -7.68
C TYR A 133 -22.74 27.60 -6.19
N ALA A 134 -22.56 28.70 -5.43
CA ALA A 134 -22.28 28.64 -4.00
C ALA A 134 -23.36 27.86 -3.22
N GLY A 135 -24.63 28.02 -3.59
CA GLY A 135 -25.74 27.28 -2.99
C GLY A 135 -25.72 25.79 -3.33
N ARG A 136 -25.44 25.41 -4.59
CA ARG A 136 -25.32 24.00 -4.99
C ARG A 136 -24.15 23.31 -4.30
N THR A 137 -23.01 23.98 -4.16
CA THR A 137 -21.85 23.45 -3.42
C THR A 137 -22.17 23.30 -1.95
N ALA A 138 -22.92 24.23 -1.34
CA ALA A 138 -23.36 24.12 0.04
C ALA A 138 -24.34 22.96 0.25
N ASP A 139 -25.23 22.70 -0.72
CA ASP A 139 -26.13 21.55 -0.72
C ASP A 139 -25.37 20.21 -0.81
N LEU A 140 -24.22 20.18 -1.49
CA LEU A 140 -23.32 19.02 -1.48
C LEU A 140 -22.60 18.88 -0.14
N LEU A 141 -22.04 19.97 0.38
CA LEU A 141 -21.35 19.98 1.68
C LEU A 141 -22.27 19.49 2.82
N ALA A 142 -23.55 19.86 2.78
CA ALA A 142 -24.55 19.42 3.76
C ALA A 142 -24.85 17.90 3.74
N LYS A 143 -24.36 17.15 2.74
CA LYS A 143 -24.50 15.69 2.64
C LYS A 143 -23.37 14.93 3.31
N PHE A 144 -22.30 15.60 3.74
CA PHE A 144 -21.30 14.97 4.59
C PHE A 144 -21.93 14.54 5.93
N PRO A 145 -21.41 13.46 6.56
CA PRO A 145 -21.80 13.10 7.92
C PRO A 145 -21.64 14.26 8.92
N GLU A 146 -22.31 14.17 10.07
CA GLU A 146 -22.16 15.18 11.11
C GLU A 146 -20.69 15.25 11.57
N ALA A 147 -20.19 16.47 11.81
CA ALA A 147 -18.81 16.67 12.24
C ALA A 147 -18.56 16.04 13.60
N PRO A 148 -17.48 15.24 13.78
CA PRO A 148 -16.99 14.92 15.11
C PRO A 148 -16.67 16.19 15.90
N SER A 149 -16.65 16.10 17.23
CA SER A 149 -16.26 17.21 18.10
C SER A 149 -14.73 17.42 18.08
N CYS A 150 -14.15 17.73 16.93
CA CYS A 150 -12.74 18.07 16.74
C CYS A 150 -12.50 18.53 15.30
N CYS A 151 -11.92 19.72 15.13
CA CYS A 151 -11.26 20.14 13.90
C CYS A 151 -10.35 21.33 14.22
N ASP A 152 -9.39 21.13 15.13
CA ASP A 152 -8.32 22.11 15.36
C ASP A 152 -7.35 22.04 14.17
N PRO A 153 -7.33 23.06 13.29
CA PRO A 153 -6.50 23.01 12.09
C PRO A 153 -5.00 22.94 12.42
N ASP A 154 -4.57 23.56 13.53
CA ASP A 154 -3.17 23.56 13.93
C ASP A 154 -2.71 22.16 14.35
N ALA A 155 -3.55 21.43 15.09
CA ALA A 155 -3.27 20.06 15.49
C ALA A 155 -3.22 19.09 14.29
N ILE A 156 -4.11 19.28 13.30
CA ILE A 156 -4.09 18.50 12.05
C ILE A 156 -2.78 18.76 11.29
N LEU A 157 -2.40 20.02 11.11
CA LEU A 157 -1.16 20.37 10.42
C LEU A 157 0.08 19.88 11.16
N ASP A 158 0.07 19.85 12.50
CA ASP A 158 1.17 19.32 13.33
C ASP A 158 1.33 17.80 13.18
N ASP A 159 0.21 17.08 13.18
CA ASP A 159 0.19 15.62 12.95
C ASP A 159 0.75 15.27 11.57
N ILE A 160 0.25 15.92 10.52
CA ILE A 160 0.73 15.72 9.14
C ILE A 160 2.24 16.00 9.04
N ARG A 161 2.71 17.08 9.68
CA ARG A 161 4.14 17.45 9.69
C ARG A 161 5.03 16.39 10.32
N THR A 162 4.50 15.64 11.28
CA THR A 162 5.26 14.67 12.06
C THR A 162 5.09 13.23 11.57
N GLY A 163 4.48 13.05 10.38
CA GLY A 163 4.36 11.76 9.69
C GLY A 163 2.93 11.21 9.58
N GLY A 164 1.92 12.00 9.96
CA GLY A 164 0.50 11.67 9.75
C GLY A 164 0.01 11.94 8.31
N PRO A 165 -1.32 11.91 8.05
CA PRO A 165 -2.41 11.69 9.01
C PRO A 165 -2.32 10.38 9.81
N THR A 166 -2.39 10.48 11.13
CA THR A 166 -2.47 9.33 12.05
C THR A 166 -3.90 8.85 12.24
N GLU A 167 -4.08 7.64 12.78
CA GLU A 167 -5.40 7.09 13.15
C GLU A 167 -6.25 8.06 13.98
N ALA A 168 -5.63 8.82 14.88
CA ALA A 168 -6.34 9.81 15.69
C ALA A 168 -6.90 10.97 14.84
N ILE A 169 -6.12 11.46 13.87
CA ILE A 169 -6.56 12.54 12.97
C ILE A 169 -7.57 12.04 11.94
N LEU A 170 -7.43 10.81 11.44
CA LEU A 170 -8.44 10.16 10.60
C LEU A 170 -9.78 10.06 11.32
N GLY A 171 -9.78 9.53 12.55
CA GLY A 171 -10.98 9.52 13.40
C GLY A 171 -11.55 10.93 13.66
N ALA A 172 -10.68 11.92 13.84
CA ALA A 172 -11.10 13.32 14.02
C ALA A 172 -11.70 13.96 12.76
N ALA A 173 -11.25 13.54 11.58
CA ALA A 173 -11.81 13.94 10.30
C ALA A 173 -13.13 13.23 9.97
N GLY A 174 -13.55 12.27 10.79
CA GLY A 174 -14.82 11.56 10.67
C GLY A 174 -14.72 10.19 10.03
N GLY A 175 -13.51 9.66 9.85
CA GLY A 175 -13.26 8.26 9.55
C GLY A 175 -13.74 7.82 8.16
N ALA A 176 -13.82 6.50 8.01
CA ALA A 176 -14.33 5.79 6.85
C ALA A 176 -15.64 6.34 6.26
N GLU A 177 -16.61 6.70 7.11
CA GLU A 177 -17.92 7.21 6.68
C GLU A 177 -17.78 8.55 5.96
N THR A 178 -16.91 9.42 6.47
CA THR A 178 -16.62 10.71 5.85
C THR A 178 -15.88 10.52 4.52
N GLY A 179 -14.92 9.59 4.45
CA GLY A 179 -14.24 9.29 3.19
C GLY A 179 -15.13 8.64 2.13
N ALA A 180 -16.06 7.78 2.53
CA ALA A 180 -17.07 7.25 1.62
C ALA A 180 -17.97 8.36 1.07
N ALA A 181 -18.37 9.33 1.90
CA ALA A 181 -19.13 10.49 1.46
C ALA A 181 -18.32 11.38 0.50
N ALA A 182 -17.04 11.65 0.78
CA ALA A 182 -16.17 12.41 -0.11
C ALA A 182 -16.10 11.79 -1.51
N ARG A 183 -15.82 10.48 -1.61
CA ARG A 183 -15.80 9.75 -2.89
C ARG A 183 -17.12 9.79 -3.64
N LEU A 184 -18.25 9.71 -2.93
CA LEU A 184 -19.57 9.79 -3.53
C LEU A 184 -19.90 11.20 -4.07
N LEU A 185 -19.45 12.25 -3.37
CA LEU A 185 -19.77 13.64 -3.69
C LEU A 185 -18.82 14.27 -4.71
N ALA A 186 -17.59 13.76 -4.82
CA ALA A 186 -16.53 14.34 -5.64
C ALA A 186 -16.95 14.57 -7.12
N PRO A 187 -17.56 13.62 -7.84
CA PRO A 187 -17.92 13.83 -9.25
C PRO A 187 -18.89 15.00 -9.43
N SER A 188 -19.91 15.08 -8.56
CA SER A 188 -20.89 16.19 -8.59
C SER A 188 -20.26 17.54 -8.25
N PHE A 189 -19.30 17.59 -7.33
CA PHE A 189 -18.61 18.83 -6.98
C PHE A 189 -17.69 19.28 -8.12
N ILE A 190 -16.86 18.38 -8.64
CA ILE A 190 -15.94 18.63 -9.76
C ILE A 190 -16.74 19.10 -10.99
N SER A 191 -17.79 18.37 -11.37
CA SER A 191 -18.67 18.75 -12.49
C SER A 191 -19.28 20.14 -12.30
N ASN A 192 -19.73 20.48 -11.09
CA ASN A 192 -20.27 21.81 -10.79
C ASN A 192 -19.22 22.93 -10.88
N ALA A 193 -17.97 22.66 -10.49
CA ALA A 193 -16.86 23.61 -10.57
C ALA A 193 -16.41 23.84 -12.03
N LEU A 194 -16.26 22.76 -12.81
CA LEU A 194 -15.95 22.82 -14.24
C LEU A 194 -17.07 23.53 -15.04
N ALA A 195 -18.34 23.27 -14.70
CA ALA A 195 -19.46 23.98 -15.32
C ALA A 195 -19.43 25.49 -15.01
N LEU A 196 -19.03 25.90 -13.80
CA LEU A 196 -18.84 27.30 -13.47
C LEU A 196 -17.73 27.93 -14.32
N ALA A 197 -16.57 27.27 -14.42
CA ALA A 197 -15.46 27.74 -15.25
C ALA A 197 -15.89 27.91 -16.72
N GLY A 198 -16.60 26.92 -17.26
CA GLY A 198 -17.15 26.98 -18.62
C GLY A 198 -18.19 28.07 -18.83
N ASP A 199 -19.10 28.26 -17.88
CA ASP A 199 -20.10 29.34 -17.93
C ASP A 199 -19.45 30.73 -17.92
N LEU A 200 -18.33 30.92 -17.19
CA LEU A 200 -17.71 32.22 -16.97
C LEU A 200 -16.67 32.61 -18.02
N SER A 201 -15.88 31.67 -18.53
CA SER A 201 -14.94 31.89 -19.65
C SER A 201 -15.66 32.30 -20.94
N ALA A 202 -16.91 31.86 -21.14
CA ALA A 202 -17.76 32.31 -22.24
C ALA A 202 -18.25 33.78 -22.13
N ILE A 203 -18.16 34.39 -20.95
CA ILE A 203 -18.75 35.70 -20.68
C ILE A 203 -17.85 36.86 -21.15
N GLN A 204 -16.57 36.61 -21.52
CA GLN A 204 -15.55 37.65 -21.72
C GLN A 204 -15.66 38.70 -20.60
N ALA A 205 -15.00 38.47 -19.47
CA ALA A 205 -14.94 39.40 -18.34
C ALA A 205 -14.28 40.77 -18.67
N GLY A 206 -14.29 41.20 -19.94
CA GLY A 206 -13.82 42.48 -20.47
C GLY A 206 -14.60 43.72 -20.01
N ASN A 207 -15.33 43.63 -18.90
CA ASN A 207 -15.81 44.78 -18.11
C ASN A 207 -15.57 44.54 -16.61
N ALA A 208 -14.45 43.91 -16.25
CA ALA A 208 -13.94 43.87 -14.89
C ALA A 208 -13.79 45.31 -14.37
N GLY A 209 -14.73 45.71 -13.50
CA GLY A 209 -14.72 47.02 -12.85
C GLY A 209 -13.87 46.98 -11.58
N GLU A 210 -14.13 47.92 -10.66
CA GLU A 210 -13.53 47.86 -9.33
C GLU A 210 -13.94 46.55 -8.60
N ARG A 211 -13.01 46.05 -7.78
CA ARG A 211 -13.16 44.87 -6.90
C ARG A 211 -14.47 44.91 -6.10
N ARG A 212 -15.15 43.77 -5.99
CA ARG A 212 -16.46 43.67 -5.31
C ARG A 212 -16.51 42.52 -4.32
N SER A 213 -17.40 42.66 -3.34
CA SER A 213 -17.70 41.61 -2.36
C SER A 213 -19.21 41.45 -2.25
N LEU A 214 -19.68 40.20 -2.29
CA LEU A 214 -21.07 39.82 -2.09
C LEU A 214 -21.16 38.97 -0.83
N THR A 215 -22.00 39.37 0.12
CA THR A 215 -22.29 38.55 1.31
C THR A 215 -23.46 37.65 1.02
N THR A 216 -23.26 36.34 1.13
CA THR A 216 -24.31 35.32 1.00
C THR A 216 -24.61 34.68 2.36
N LEU A 217 -25.58 33.77 2.39
CA LEU A 217 -25.89 32.97 3.58
C LEU A 217 -24.79 31.94 3.93
N TRP A 218 -23.91 31.62 2.98
CA TRP A 218 -22.86 30.60 3.13
C TRP A 218 -21.46 31.20 3.34
N GLY A 219 -21.28 32.49 3.03
CA GLY A 219 -20.00 33.18 3.10
C GLY A 219 -19.90 34.33 2.11
N ARG A 220 -18.71 34.90 2.00
CA ARG A 220 -18.38 36.00 1.09
C ARG A 220 -17.88 35.48 -0.25
N ILE A 221 -18.40 36.08 -1.30
CA ILE A 221 -17.92 35.91 -2.67
C ILE A 221 -17.16 37.18 -3.05
N LEU A 222 -15.93 37.03 -3.52
CA LEU A 222 -15.09 38.12 -4.01
C LEU A 222 -15.04 38.09 -5.54
N ILE A 223 -15.07 39.28 -6.14
CA ILE A 223 -14.82 39.47 -7.57
C ILE A 223 -13.61 40.40 -7.69
N GLY A 224 -12.52 39.91 -8.27
CA GLY A 224 -11.26 40.62 -8.49
C GLY A 224 -11.38 41.81 -9.45
N SER A 225 -10.31 42.59 -9.55
CA SER A 225 -10.15 43.64 -10.56
C SER A 225 -9.43 43.08 -11.80
N ALA A 226 -9.06 43.93 -12.77
CA ALA A 226 -8.32 43.50 -13.96
C ALA A 226 -6.81 43.73 -13.85
N GLY A 227 -6.30 43.85 -12.63
CA GLY A 227 -4.89 44.09 -12.38
C GLY A 227 -4.53 43.56 -11.00
N ASP A 228 -3.22 43.52 -10.74
CA ASP A 228 -2.61 42.79 -9.63
C ASP A 228 -3.25 43.09 -8.26
N ASP A 229 -4.14 42.19 -7.85
CA ASP A 229 -4.82 42.11 -6.59
C ASP A 229 -4.08 41.18 -5.62
N HIS A 230 -4.26 41.49 -4.34
CA HIS A 230 -3.86 40.60 -3.24
C HIS A 230 -5.12 40.08 -2.54
N HIS A 231 -5.22 38.76 -2.45
CA HIS A 231 -6.34 38.01 -1.89
C HIS A 231 -5.92 37.27 -0.61
N PRO A 232 -6.03 37.90 0.57
CA PRO A 232 -5.90 37.19 1.83
C PRO A 232 -7.14 36.32 2.06
N ILE A 233 -6.97 35.00 2.02
CA ILE A 233 -8.07 34.04 2.13
C ILE A 233 -8.29 33.69 3.59
N ASP A 234 -9.34 34.26 4.17
CA ASP A 234 -9.87 33.91 5.48
C ASP A 234 -11.05 32.94 5.37
N LYS A 235 -11.44 32.37 6.52
CA LYS A 235 -12.50 31.34 6.62
C LYS A 235 -13.89 31.78 6.15
N ASP A 236 -14.13 33.09 5.98
CA ASP A 236 -15.43 33.61 5.58
C ASP A 236 -15.55 33.73 4.05
N ILE A 237 -14.45 33.56 3.30
CA ILE A 237 -14.45 33.59 1.84
C ILE A 237 -14.76 32.18 1.31
N ILE A 238 -15.74 32.10 0.42
CA ILE A 238 -16.22 30.83 -0.17
C ILE A 238 -16.06 30.79 -1.69
N LEU A 239 -15.88 31.93 -2.34
CA LEU A 239 -15.63 32.02 -3.77
C LEU A 239 -14.81 33.27 -4.11
N ILE A 240 -13.83 33.12 -4.99
CA ILE A 240 -13.12 34.21 -5.65
C ILE A 240 -13.26 33.97 -7.16
N LEU A 241 -13.76 34.99 -7.86
CA LEU A 241 -13.66 35.07 -9.31
C LEU A 241 -12.68 36.18 -9.62
N ASP A 242 -11.54 35.84 -10.20
CA ASP A 242 -10.56 36.80 -10.66
C ASP A 242 -10.55 36.87 -12.18
N PRO A 243 -10.81 38.04 -12.78
CA PRO A 243 -10.93 38.15 -14.22
C PRO A 243 -9.59 38.38 -14.95
N ALA A 244 -8.55 38.88 -14.28
CA ALA A 244 -7.20 39.08 -14.84
C ALA A 244 -6.26 39.76 -13.83
N GLY A 245 -4.97 39.48 -13.93
CA GLY A 245 -3.93 40.24 -13.23
C GLY A 245 -2.66 39.40 -13.11
N ASN A 246 -1.71 39.80 -12.28
CA ASN A 246 -0.72 38.87 -11.74
C ASN A 246 -0.95 38.84 -10.23
N ASP A 247 -1.87 38.00 -9.82
CA ASP A 247 -2.53 38.04 -8.53
C ASP A 247 -1.80 37.22 -7.48
N THR A 248 -2.10 37.50 -6.21
CA THR A 248 -1.57 36.72 -5.09
C THR A 248 -2.68 36.24 -4.19
N TYR A 249 -2.82 34.93 -4.09
CA TYR A 249 -3.78 34.22 -3.25
C TYR A 249 -3.09 33.65 -2.02
N ALA A 250 -3.33 34.25 -0.85
CA ALA A 250 -2.66 33.89 0.39
C ALA A 250 -3.61 33.16 1.35
N PHE A 251 -3.50 31.83 1.41
CA PHE A 251 -4.26 30.99 2.33
C PHE A 251 -3.80 31.21 3.78
N SER A 252 -4.75 31.56 4.65
CA SER A 252 -4.48 31.70 6.08
C SER A 252 -4.37 30.36 6.82
N GLY A 253 -4.81 29.26 6.20
CA GLY A 253 -4.79 27.90 6.73
C GLY A 253 -5.79 27.00 6.01
N PRO A 254 -5.96 25.74 6.50
CA PRO A 254 -6.87 24.77 5.92
C PRO A 254 -8.32 25.28 5.81
N VAL A 255 -9.04 24.82 4.79
CA VAL A 255 -10.49 25.02 4.67
C VAL A 255 -11.17 23.88 5.41
N VAL A 256 -11.90 24.21 6.48
CA VAL A 256 -12.46 23.22 7.42
C VAL A 256 -13.97 23.30 7.47
N ASN A 257 -14.66 22.18 7.22
CA ASN A 257 -16.13 22.08 7.24
C ASN A 257 -16.83 23.18 6.41
N SER A 258 -16.22 23.59 5.31
CA SER A 258 -16.64 24.73 4.50
C SER A 258 -16.46 24.44 3.02
N GLN A 259 -16.64 25.46 2.19
CA GLN A 259 -16.35 25.41 0.77
C GLN A 259 -15.47 26.60 0.38
N LEU A 260 -14.65 26.40 -0.65
CA LEU A 260 -13.90 27.46 -1.30
C LEU A 260 -13.77 27.15 -2.79
N THR A 261 -13.96 28.14 -3.64
CA THR A 261 -13.65 28.04 -5.07
C THR A 261 -12.91 29.28 -5.51
N ILE A 262 -11.71 29.11 -6.05
CA ILE A 262 -10.99 30.16 -6.76
C ILE A 262 -11.11 29.82 -8.25
N LEU A 263 -11.57 30.79 -9.02
CA LEU A 263 -11.52 30.73 -10.48
C LEU A 263 -10.75 31.95 -10.94
N ASP A 264 -9.51 31.74 -11.35
CA ASP A 264 -8.72 32.71 -12.09
C ASP A 264 -8.95 32.50 -13.59
N LEU A 265 -8.96 33.58 -14.36
CA LEU A 265 -9.19 33.52 -15.81
C LEU A 265 -7.94 33.80 -16.63
N LYS A 266 -6.93 34.47 -16.05
CA LYS A 266 -5.71 34.91 -16.71
C LYS A 266 -4.76 35.55 -15.71
N GLY A 267 -3.51 35.15 -15.75
CA GLY A 267 -2.47 35.88 -15.04
C GLY A 267 -1.19 35.09 -14.91
N ASN A 268 -0.12 35.72 -14.44
CA ASN A 268 1.02 34.97 -13.91
C ASN A 268 0.96 35.07 -12.39
N ASP A 269 0.30 34.12 -11.78
CA ASP A 269 -0.26 34.21 -10.44
C ASP A 269 0.57 33.48 -9.39
N ARG A 270 0.25 33.80 -8.14
CA ARG A 270 0.95 33.26 -6.97
C ARG A 270 -0.03 32.70 -5.95
N TYR A 271 -0.02 31.40 -5.78
CA TYR A 271 -0.85 30.68 -4.83
C TYR A 271 -0.01 30.25 -3.63
N LEU A 272 -0.25 30.87 -2.46
CA LEU A 272 0.59 30.73 -1.27
C LEU A 272 -0.17 30.07 -0.11
N GLY A 273 0.44 29.04 0.51
CA GLY A 273 -0.01 28.50 1.79
C GLY A 273 -0.74 27.16 1.73
N ALA A 274 -1.54 26.87 2.76
CA ALA A 274 -2.17 25.55 2.96
C ALA A 274 -3.65 25.59 2.53
N SER A 275 -3.96 25.00 1.38
CA SER A 275 -5.31 24.89 0.83
C SER A 275 -6.02 23.57 1.20
N LEU A 276 -5.56 22.86 2.23
CA LEU A 276 -6.05 21.54 2.65
C LEU A 276 -7.57 21.55 2.86
N ALA A 277 -8.27 20.67 2.15
CA ALA A 277 -9.71 20.46 2.31
C ALA A 277 -9.98 19.48 3.48
N VAL A 278 -10.24 20.00 4.68
CA VAL A 278 -10.62 19.18 5.84
C VAL A 278 -12.14 19.09 5.93
N ARG A 279 -12.72 17.96 5.51
CA ARG A 279 -14.18 17.78 5.41
C ARG A 279 -14.85 18.93 4.65
N ALA A 280 -14.16 19.40 3.62
CA ALA A 280 -14.49 20.60 2.87
C ALA A 280 -14.52 20.29 1.37
N LEU A 281 -15.10 21.22 0.61
CA LEU A 281 -15.10 21.20 -0.85
C LEU A 281 -14.25 22.38 -1.35
N VAL A 282 -13.07 22.11 -1.87
CA VAL A 282 -12.12 23.15 -2.32
C VAL A 282 -11.83 22.96 -3.81
N ALA A 283 -11.96 24.04 -4.58
CA ALA A 283 -11.56 24.08 -5.98
C ALA A 283 -10.67 25.29 -6.24
N LEU A 284 -9.60 25.09 -6.99
CA LEU A 284 -8.77 26.13 -7.61
C LEU A 284 -8.76 25.79 -9.10
N ILE A 285 -9.21 26.73 -9.93
CA ILE A 285 -9.21 26.60 -11.38
C ILE A 285 -8.49 27.82 -11.93
N ASP A 286 -7.32 27.59 -12.52
CA ASP A 286 -6.59 28.54 -13.34
C ASP A 286 -6.83 28.20 -14.81
N LEU A 287 -6.87 29.21 -15.69
CA LEU A 287 -7.20 29.04 -17.10
C LEU A 287 -6.09 29.47 -18.07
N ASP A 288 -5.13 30.28 -17.66
CA ASP A 288 -4.11 30.85 -18.56
C ASP A 288 -3.03 31.58 -17.75
N GLY A 289 -1.80 31.09 -17.76
CA GLY A 289 -0.74 31.73 -16.99
C GLY A 289 0.63 31.11 -17.13
N ASP A 290 1.62 31.65 -16.44
CA ASP A 290 2.75 30.83 -15.99
C ASP A 290 2.87 31.13 -14.48
N ASP A 291 2.47 30.16 -13.67
CA ASP A 291 2.05 30.35 -12.30
C ASP A 291 3.01 29.70 -11.30
N MET A 292 2.92 30.21 -10.07
CA MET A 292 3.68 29.69 -8.95
C MET A 292 2.76 29.29 -7.81
N HIS A 293 2.72 27.99 -7.55
CA HIS A 293 2.12 27.42 -6.36
C HIS A 293 3.21 27.16 -5.30
N ASP A 294 3.23 27.95 -4.24
CA ASP A 294 4.12 27.82 -3.09
C ASP A 294 3.35 27.33 -1.85
N GLY A 295 3.30 26.01 -1.69
CA GLY A 295 2.67 25.31 -0.58
C GLY A 295 3.65 24.95 0.55
N THR A 296 3.11 24.59 1.71
CA THR A 296 3.90 23.99 2.79
C THR A 296 3.35 22.63 3.18
N ILE A 297 2.32 22.60 4.02
CA ILE A 297 1.65 21.40 4.52
C ILE A 297 0.22 21.44 4.04
N GLY A 298 -0.27 20.39 3.39
CA GLY A 298 -1.68 20.36 2.99
C GLY A 298 -2.01 21.44 1.95
N ALA A 299 -1.35 21.40 0.78
CA ALA A 299 -1.51 22.41 -0.27
C ALA A 299 -1.72 21.76 -1.64
N GLN A 300 -2.03 22.57 -2.65
CA GLN A 300 -2.04 22.15 -4.07
C GLN A 300 -2.95 20.92 -4.29
N GLY A 301 -4.25 21.09 -4.02
CA GLY A 301 -5.22 20.01 -4.20
C GLY A 301 -5.25 18.93 -3.12
N ALA A 302 -4.70 19.16 -1.92
CA ALA A 302 -4.73 18.17 -0.83
C ALA A 302 -6.08 18.06 -0.10
N ALA A 303 -6.46 16.86 0.34
CA ALA A 303 -7.72 16.58 1.05
C ALA A 303 -7.57 15.61 2.25
N LEU A 304 -8.29 15.93 3.33
CA LEU A 304 -8.49 15.08 4.50
C LEU A 304 -9.98 15.00 4.83
N GLY A 305 -10.65 13.88 4.58
CA GLY A 305 -12.10 13.81 4.79
C GLY A 305 -12.93 14.63 3.78
N GLY A 306 -12.31 15.28 2.80
CA GLY A 306 -12.93 16.27 1.91
C GLY A 306 -12.70 15.99 0.42
N VAL A 307 -13.04 16.95 -0.43
CA VAL A 307 -12.75 16.93 -1.86
C VAL A 307 -11.96 18.19 -2.23
N ALA A 308 -10.81 18.01 -2.88
CA ALA A 308 -9.98 19.09 -3.39
C ALA A 308 -9.74 18.90 -4.89
N LEU A 309 -9.94 19.97 -5.66
CA LEU A 309 -9.62 20.09 -7.07
C LEU A 309 -8.64 21.24 -7.26
N LEU A 310 -7.52 20.98 -7.92
CA LEU A 310 -6.68 21.98 -8.56
C LEU A 310 -6.69 21.65 -10.05
N LEU A 311 -7.10 22.61 -10.88
CA LEU A 311 -7.04 22.52 -12.34
C LEU A 311 -6.23 23.72 -12.81
N ASP A 312 -5.08 23.45 -13.42
CA ASP A 312 -4.42 24.39 -14.32
C ASP A 312 -4.76 23.98 -15.76
N TRP A 313 -5.02 24.95 -16.62
CA TRP A 313 -5.45 24.70 -17.99
C TRP A 313 -4.29 24.80 -18.98
N SER A 314 -3.33 25.69 -18.73
CA SER A 314 -2.19 25.92 -19.61
C SER A 314 -1.20 26.90 -18.98
N GLY A 315 0.09 26.60 -19.14
CA GLY A 315 1.15 27.47 -18.67
C GLY A 315 2.49 26.79 -18.71
N ASN A 316 3.48 27.35 -18.02
CA ASN A 316 4.66 26.60 -17.59
C ASN A 316 4.82 26.87 -16.11
N ASP A 317 4.29 25.96 -15.33
CA ASP A 317 3.89 26.17 -13.97
C ASP A 317 4.87 25.51 -13.00
N ARG A 318 4.89 26.08 -11.80
CA ARG A 318 5.75 25.60 -10.72
C ARG A 318 4.94 25.28 -9.48
N TYR A 319 4.96 24.00 -9.13
CA TYR A 319 4.37 23.46 -7.91
C TYR A 319 5.47 23.12 -6.92
N ALA A 320 5.63 23.94 -5.89
CA ALA A 320 6.57 23.67 -4.79
C ALA A 320 5.79 23.48 -3.48
N ALA A 321 5.93 22.33 -2.83
CA ALA A 321 5.33 22.08 -1.52
C ALA A 321 6.28 21.28 -0.62
N ARG A 322 5.90 21.06 0.65
CA ARG A 322 6.71 20.26 1.57
C ARG A 322 6.08 18.91 1.83
N THR A 323 4.90 18.87 2.44
CA THR A 323 4.31 17.58 2.82
C THR A 323 2.81 17.52 2.64
N PHE A 324 2.30 16.32 2.32
CA PHE A 324 0.87 16.05 2.16
C PHE A 324 0.22 17.08 1.21
N SER A 325 0.77 17.21 0.00
CA SER A 325 0.40 18.23 -0.98
C SER A 325 0.40 17.65 -2.40
N GLN A 326 0.04 18.42 -3.42
CA GLN A 326 0.06 17.98 -4.83
C GLN A 326 -0.82 16.74 -5.02
N ALA A 327 -2.13 16.93 -4.83
CA ALA A 327 -3.13 15.87 -4.83
C ALA A 327 -2.93 14.77 -3.76
N ALA A 328 -2.47 15.10 -2.55
CA ALA A 328 -2.45 14.14 -1.44
C ALA A 328 -3.85 13.94 -0.81
N ALA A 329 -4.27 12.69 -0.59
CA ALA A 329 -5.58 12.36 -0.01
C ALA A 329 -5.50 11.36 1.14
N ALA A 330 -6.27 11.60 2.20
CA ALA A 330 -6.62 10.62 3.21
C ALA A 330 -8.11 10.77 3.55
N GLU A 331 -8.87 9.67 3.53
CA GLU A 331 -10.34 9.67 3.67
C GLU A 331 -11.02 10.72 2.78
N GLY A 332 -10.45 11.02 1.63
CA GLY A 332 -10.85 12.15 0.81
C GLY A 332 -10.55 11.91 -0.66
N VAL A 333 -10.91 12.88 -1.48
CA VAL A 333 -10.59 12.89 -2.91
C VAL A 333 -9.75 14.12 -3.22
N ALA A 334 -8.58 13.90 -3.78
CA ALA A 334 -7.63 14.95 -4.15
C ALA A 334 -7.33 14.82 -5.64
N VAL A 335 -7.56 15.89 -6.39
CA VAL A 335 -7.38 15.94 -7.84
C VAL A 335 -6.53 17.16 -8.17
N LEU A 336 -5.40 16.92 -8.84
CA LEU A 336 -4.60 17.93 -9.52
C LEU A 336 -4.62 17.56 -10.99
N ILE A 337 -5.04 18.49 -11.84
CA ILE A 337 -4.99 18.34 -13.28
C ILE A 337 -4.22 19.54 -13.80
N ASP A 338 -3.21 19.27 -14.60
CA ASP A 338 -2.45 20.28 -15.30
C ASP A 338 -2.46 19.92 -16.80
N GLY A 339 -2.45 20.97 -17.62
CA GLY A 339 -2.96 20.99 -18.97
C GLY A 339 -1.88 20.79 -20.02
N ALA A 340 -1.22 21.87 -20.41
CA ALA A 340 -0.15 21.80 -21.39
C ALA A 340 0.91 22.81 -20.99
N GLY A 341 2.17 22.38 -20.95
CA GLY A 341 3.26 23.18 -20.42
C GLY A 341 4.56 22.40 -20.35
N ASP A 342 5.66 23.04 -19.96
CA ASP A 342 6.82 22.31 -19.42
C ASP A 342 6.88 22.63 -17.92
N ASP A 343 6.35 21.73 -17.10
CA ASP A 343 5.98 21.98 -15.71
C ASP A 343 6.94 21.35 -14.70
N SER A 344 6.91 21.88 -13.47
CA SER A 344 7.79 21.39 -12.40
C SER A 344 7.07 21.17 -11.07
N PHE A 345 7.14 19.92 -10.60
CA PHE A 345 6.57 19.47 -9.34
C PHE A 345 7.69 19.13 -8.35
N GLU A 346 7.86 19.96 -7.33
CA GLU A 346 8.81 19.77 -6.23
C GLU A 346 8.08 19.54 -4.91
N ILE A 347 8.36 18.42 -4.24
CA ILE A 347 7.84 18.14 -2.90
C ILE A 347 8.90 17.51 -1.97
N ASP A 348 8.81 17.73 -0.65
CA ASP A 348 9.61 16.93 0.30
C ASP A 348 9.04 15.51 0.38
N GLU A 349 7.82 15.28 0.88
CA GLU A 349 7.25 13.93 1.04
C GLU A 349 5.71 13.89 1.00
N ARG A 350 5.10 12.72 0.73
CA ARG A 350 3.63 12.54 0.72
C ARG A 350 2.93 13.48 -0.27
N GLY A 351 3.13 13.30 -1.57
CA GLY A 351 2.40 14.07 -2.58
C GLY A 351 2.58 13.56 -3.98
N GLN A 352 2.27 14.39 -4.99
CA GLN A 352 2.25 13.97 -6.41
C GLN A 352 1.35 12.74 -6.56
N ALA A 353 0.07 12.92 -6.21
CA ALA A 353 -0.94 11.85 -6.11
C ALA A 353 -0.69 10.79 -5.02
N PHE A 354 -0.41 11.23 -3.80
CA PHE A 354 -0.28 10.33 -2.64
C PHE A 354 -1.63 9.95 -2.05
N GLY A 355 -2.02 8.68 -2.17
CA GLY A 355 -3.25 8.12 -1.61
C GLY A 355 -3.02 7.35 -0.32
N GLN A 356 -3.39 7.92 0.82
CA GLN A 356 -3.33 7.24 2.14
C GLN A 356 -4.66 6.53 2.46
N VAL A 357 -4.88 6.11 3.71
CA VAL A 357 -6.07 5.40 4.22
C VAL A 357 -7.36 5.98 3.64
N GLY A 358 -8.10 5.18 2.87
CA GLY A 358 -9.36 5.60 2.25
C GLY A 358 -9.26 6.85 1.36
N GLY A 359 -8.07 7.27 0.93
CA GLY A 359 -7.89 8.38 0.01
C GLY A 359 -7.99 7.93 -1.46
N THR A 360 -8.48 8.82 -2.32
CA THR A 360 -8.34 8.71 -3.77
C THR A 360 -7.61 9.96 -4.25
N ALA A 361 -6.39 9.79 -4.72
CA ALA A 361 -5.50 10.85 -5.16
C ALA A 361 -5.21 10.69 -6.65
N LEU A 362 -5.44 11.74 -7.44
CA LEU A 362 -5.17 11.82 -8.87
C LEU A 362 -4.32 13.06 -9.16
N LEU A 363 -3.16 12.86 -9.76
CA LEU A 363 -2.44 13.88 -10.52
C LEU A 363 -2.53 13.46 -11.97
N TRP A 364 -3.08 14.33 -12.81
CA TRP A 364 -3.22 14.09 -14.24
C TRP A 364 -2.55 15.22 -15.01
N GLU A 365 -1.41 14.91 -15.61
CA GLU A 365 -0.71 15.78 -16.55
C GLU A 365 -1.10 15.41 -17.98
N LEU A 366 -1.47 16.41 -18.77
CA LEU A 366 -2.00 16.20 -20.12
C LEU A 366 -0.95 16.39 -21.21
N GLY A 367 0.15 17.07 -20.91
CA GLY A 367 1.40 16.84 -21.60
C GLY A 367 2.39 17.99 -21.58
N GLY A 368 3.65 17.64 -21.76
CA GLY A 368 4.74 18.57 -21.55
C GLY A 368 6.11 17.94 -21.66
N ASN A 369 7.11 18.52 -21.03
CA ASN A 369 8.34 17.79 -20.68
C ASN A 369 8.62 18.08 -19.21
N ASP A 370 7.99 17.28 -18.38
CA ASP A 370 7.69 17.60 -17.01
C ASP A 370 8.69 16.99 -16.04
N ARG A 371 8.76 17.61 -14.87
CA ARG A 371 9.76 17.29 -13.86
C ARG A 371 9.11 17.03 -12.53
N TYR A 372 9.08 15.77 -12.15
CA TYR A 372 8.56 15.31 -10.87
C TYR A 372 9.70 14.99 -9.93
N ARG A 373 9.83 15.75 -8.85
CA ARG A 373 10.86 15.55 -7.83
C ARG A 373 10.27 15.47 -6.43
N ALA A 374 10.53 14.35 -5.75
CA ALA A 374 10.20 14.18 -4.35
C ALA A 374 11.44 13.86 -3.50
N GLY A 375 11.60 14.60 -2.40
CA GLY A 375 12.64 14.42 -1.39
C GLY A 375 12.20 13.49 -0.25
N GLY A 376 12.53 13.79 0.99
CA GLY A 376 11.97 13.13 2.18
C GLY A 376 12.86 13.27 3.42
N PRO A 377 12.39 12.92 4.62
CA PRO A 377 13.25 12.76 5.78
C PRO A 377 14.09 11.48 5.67
N ASP A 378 15.22 11.45 6.38
CA ASP A 378 16.05 10.24 6.46
C ASP A 378 15.27 9.06 7.05
N ASP A 379 15.42 7.88 6.45
CA ASP A 379 14.86 6.65 6.98
C ASP A 379 15.49 6.29 8.33
N THR A 380 14.69 6.32 9.38
CA THR A 380 15.12 5.95 10.74
C THR A 380 15.54 4.49 10.90
N LEU A 381 15.20 3.63 9.93
CA LEU A 381 15.62 2.22 9.89
C LEU A 381 16.99 2.02 9.22
N GLY A 382 17.62 3.07 8.70
CA GLY A 382 18.99 3.02 8.17
C GLY A 382 19.10 2.27 6.84
N ARG A 383 18.11 2.42 5.93
CA ARG A 383 18.17 1.86 4.57
C ARG A 383 18.86 2.79 3.55
N ASP A 384 19.62 3.78 4.04
CA ASP A 384 20.46 4.69 3.27
C ASP A 384 19.73 5.45 2.13
N ALA A 385 18.48 5.87 2.38
CA ALA A 385 17.67 6.71 1.48
C ALA A 385 16.54 7.41 2.26
N ARG A 386 15.93 8.43 1.65
CA ARG A 386 14.87 9.26 2.26
C ARG A 386 13.46 8.80 1.90
N LEU A 387 12.49 9.08 2.77
CA LEU A 387 11.09 8.66 2.63
C LEU A 387 10.30 9.66 1.77
N SER A 388 10.17 9.39 0.46
CA SER A 388 9.48 10.29 -0.47
C SER A 388 7.96 10.13 -0.44
N GLN A 389 7.45 8.90 -0.56
CA GLN A 389 6.00 8.64 -0.54
C GLN A 389 5.24 9.47 -1.60
N ALA A 390 5.64 9.38 -2.87
CA ALA A 390 5.13 10.28 -3.91
C ALA A 390 4.95 9.61 -5.28
N GLN A 391 4.45 10.35 -6.27
CA GLN A 391 4.32 9.91 -7.68
C GLN A 391 3.41 8.68 -7.80
N GLY A 392 2.13 8.87 -7.47
CA GLY A 392 1.13 7.82 -7.56
C GLY A 392 1.24 6.75 -6.47
N MET A 393 1.81 7.09 -5.31
CA MET A 393 1.98 6.15 -4.20
C MET A 393 0.66 5.90 -3.46
N GLY A 394 0.32 4.63 -3.24
CA GLY A 394 -0.80 4.22 -2.38
C GLY A 394 -0.35 3.56 -1.09
N THR A 395 -0.79 4.03 0.09
CA THR A 395 -0.36 3.47 1.38
C THR A 395 -1.43 3.36 2.46
N GLY A 396 -1.36 2.31 3.28
CA GLY A 396 -2.09 2.19 4.54
C GLY A 396 -1.27 2.51 5.78
N LEU A 397 -1.92 2.49 6.94
CA LEU A 397 -1.27 2.59 8.25
C LEU A 397 -1.03 1.17 8.79
N ARG A 398 0.23 0.74 8.74
CA ARG A 398 0.62 -0.59 9.17
C ARG A 398 0.09 -0.90 10.57
N ALA A 399 -0.57 -2.06 10.70
CA ALA A 399 -1.21 -2.59 11.90
C ALA A 399 -2.58 -1.99 12.31
N SER A 400 -3.04 -0.90 11.67
CA SER A 400 -4.34 -0.29 12.00
C SER A 400 -5.31 -0.17 10.82
N HIS A 401 -4.90 0.40 9.68
CA HIS A 401 -5.80 0.73 8.55
C HIS A 401 -5.24 0.28 7.19
N GLY A 402 -6.13 -0.16 6.31
CA GLY A 402 -5.82 -0.39 4.89
C GLY A 402 -5.47 0.92 4.17
N GLY A 403 -4.95 0.81 2.94
CA GLY A 403 -4.51 1.98 2.18
C GLY A 403 -5.59 2.61 1.32
N GLY A 404 -5.17 3.61 0.56
CA GLY A 404 -5.97 4.23 -0.51
C GLY A 404 -5.37 4.02 -1.87
N ILE A 405 -5.83 4.83 -2.82
CA ILE A 405 -5.45 4.80 -4.23
C ILE A 405 -4.71 6.09 -4.56
N GLY A 406 -3.48 5.98 -5.03
CA GLY A 406 -2.70 7.06 -5.63
C GLY A 406 -2.50 6.80 -7.12
N VAL A 407 -2.78 7.80 -7.95
CA VAL A 407 -2.63 7.73 -9.42
C VAL A 407 -1.91 8.98 -9.91
N LEU A 408 -0.69 8.82 -10.39
CA LEU A 408 -0.06 9.78 -11.28
C LEU A 408 -0.28 9.29 -12.71
N ARG A 409 -0.86 10.15 -13.54
CA ARG A 409 -1.07 9.91 -14.96
C ARG A 409 -0.43 11.05 -15.74
N ASP A 410 0.44 10.70 -16.67
CA ASP A 410 0.99 11.59 -17.68
C ASP A 410 0.57 11.08 -19.06
N ASP A 411 0.08 11.97 -19.93
CA ASP A 411 -0.48 11.60 -21.23
C ASP A 411 0.51 11.80 -22.40
N SER A 412 1.60 12.55 -22.21
CA SER A 412 2.68 12.67 -23.20
C SER A 412 3.80 13.57 -22.71
N GLY A 413 5.04 13.23 -23.06
CA GLY A 413 6.14 14.15 -22.86
C GLY A 413 7.47 13.48 -23.01
N ASN A 414 8.55 14.15 -22.61
CA ASN A 414 9.80 13.45 -22.29
C ASN A 414 10.12 13.81 -20.84
N ASP A 415 9.68 12.96 -19.93
CA ASP A 415 9.44 13.30 -18.55
C ASP A 415 10.52 12.73 -17.62
N SER A 416 10.65 13.38 -16.46
CA SER A 416 11.64 12.97 -15.46
C SER A 416 11.01 12.80 -14.09
N TYR A 417 11.07 11.56 -13.61
CA TYR A 417 10.54 11.12 -12.33
C TYR A 417 11.69 10.81 -11.38
N ALA A 418 11.86 11.61 -10.33
CA ALA A 418 12.91 11.43 -9.33
C ALA A 418 12.36 11.29 -7.91
N VAL A 419 12.52 10.11 -7.32
CA VAL A 419 12.19 9.78 -5.92
C VAL A 419 13.37 9.07 -5.25
N GLU A 420 13.35 8.97 -3.92
CA GLU A 420 14.27 8.05 -3.22
C GLU A 420 13.58 6.76 -2.84
N MET A 421 12.56 6.84 -1.98
CA MET A 421 11.80 5.67 -1.55
C MET A 421 10.30 5.87 -1.59
N PHE A 422 9.59 4.78 -1.87
CA PHE A 422 8.12 4.72 -1.87
C PHE A 422 7.54 5.69 -2.90
N GLY A 423 7.70 5.38 -4.19
CA GLY A 423 7.06 6.18 -5.22
C GLY A 423 7.07 5.53 -6.58
N GLN A 424 6.71 6.29 -7.62
CA GLN A 424 6.60 5.81 -9.00
C GLN A 424 5.63 4.62 -9.08
N GLY A 425 4.39 4.85 -8.65
CA GLY A 425 3.32 3.84 -8.66
C GLY A 425 3.46 2.75 -7.60
N ALA A 426 4.28 2.95 -6.57
CA ALA A 426 4.44 1.96 -5.51
C ALA A 426 3.19 1.84 -4.61
N GLY A 427 2.94 0.63 -4.11
CA GLY A 427 1.93 0.33 -3.10
C GLY A 427 2.56 -0.17 -1.81
N TYR A 428 2.11 0.33 -0.66
CA TYR A 428 2.57 -0.15 0.66
C TYR A 428 1.42 -0.39 1.64
N PHE A 429 1.39 -1.57 2.25
CA PHE A 429 0.39 -1.95 3.24
C PHE A 429 -1.05 -1.73 2.77
N GLN A 430 -1.51 -2.62 1.88
CA GLN A 430 -2.90 -2.62 1.38
C GLN A 430 -3.34 -1.32 0.68
N GLY A 431 -2.40 -0.52 0.19
CA GLY A 431 -2.65 0.57 -0.75
C GLY A 431 -2.53 0.12 -2.20
N ILE A 432 -3.02 0.96 -3.11
CA ILE A 432 -2.88 0.78 -4.56
C ILE A 432 -2.17 2.01 -5.11
N GLY A 433 -0.97 1.82 -5.64
CA GLY A 433 -0.23 2.87 -6.34
C GLY A 433 -0.24 2.63 -7.85
N VAL A 434 -0.33 3.71 -8.60
CA VAL A 434 -0.31 3.72 -10.07
C VAL A 434 0.50 4.91 -10.55
N LEU A 435 1.51 4.66 -11.38
CA LEU A 435 2.06 5.62 -12.30
C LEU A 435 1.73 5.12 -13.71
N SER A 436 1.14 5.98 -14.54
CA SER A 436 0.86 5.69 -15.94
C SER A 436 1.41 6.82 -16.78
N ASP A 437 2.45 6.54 -17.55
CA ASP A 437 2.92 7.41 -18.63
C ASP A 437 2.43 6.83 -19.96
N ALA A 438 2.00 7.67 -20.90
CA ALA A 438 1.38 7.22 -22.13
C ALA A 438 2.30 7.30 -23.35
N ALA A 439 3.38 8.09 -23.31
CA ALA A 439 4.37 8.19 -24.39
C ALA A 439 5.51 9.14 -24.02
N GLY A 440 6.74 8.77 -24.38
CA GLY A 440 7.86 9.67 -24.24
C GLY A 440 9.22 9.03 -24.47
N ASP A 441 10.29 9.76 -24.19
CA ASP A 441 11.58 9.13 -23.87
C ASP A 441 11.89 9.53 -22.41
N ASP A 442 11.53 8.66 -21.49
CA ASP A 442 11.30 8.99 -20.08
C ASP A 442 12.40 8.47 -19.15
N ARG A 443 12.47 9.10 -17.99
CA ARG A 443 13.49 8.81 -16.99
C ARG A 443 12.89 8.61 -15.61
N TYR A 444 13.05 7.40 -15.10
CA TYR A 444 12.62 6.96 -13.77
C TYR A 444 13.81 6.71 -12.85
N ASP A 445 14.16 7.69 -12.02
CA ASP A 445 15.22 7.59 -11.02
C ASP A 445 14.64 7.30 -9.62
N GLY A 446 15.05 6.18 -9.04
CA GLY A 446 14.65 5.73 -7.71
C GLY A 446 15.74 4.99 -6.95
N VAL A 447 15.61 4.89 -5.62
CA VAL A 447 16.55 4.11 -4.79
C VAL A 447 15.98 2.77 -4.38
N ARG A 448 14.80 2.76 -3.73
CA ARG A 448 14.20 1.54 -3.17
C ARG A 448 12.68 1.65 -2.95
N TYR A 449 11.91 0.59 -3.16
CA TYR A 449 10.44 0.62 -3.09
C TYR A 449 9.85 1.56 -4.14
N VAL A 450 10.23 1.35 -5.40
CA VAL A 450 9.92 2.25 -6.52
C VAL A 450 9.47 1.48 -7.76
N GLN A 451 8.90 2.17 -8.75
CA GLN A 451 8.64 1.63 -10.09
C GLN A 451 7.71 0.42 -10.03
N GLY A 452 6.48 0.65 -9.59
CA GLY A 452 5.44 -0.38 -9.52
C GLY A 452 5.71 -1.46 -8.46
N ALA A 453 6.38 -1.14 -7.36
CA ALA A 453 6.61 -2.09 -6.27
C ALA A 453 5.35 -2.27 -5.40
N GLY A 454 4.87 -3.50 -5.20
CA GLY A 454 3.76 -3.82 -4.31
C GLY A 454 4.21 -4.51 -3.03
N VAL A 455 3.93 -3.92 -1.87
CA VAL A 455 4.52 -4.33 -0.59
C VAL A 455 3.48 -4.54 0.51
N HIS A 456 3.57 -5.65 1.25
CA HIS A 456 2.71 -5.95 2.41
C HIS A 456 1.21 -6.01 2.03
N GLY A 457 0.88 -6.80 1.02
CA GLY A 457 -0.50 -6.94 0.54
C GLY A 457 -1.01 -5.75 -0.26
N ALA A 458 -0.13 -4.83 -0.65
CA ALA A 458 -0.44 -3.72 -1.53
C ALA A 458 -0.24 -4.08 -3.00
N ILE A 459 -0.81 -3.27 -3.87
CA ILE A 459 -0.63 -3.30 -5.32
C ILE A 459 0.20 -2.08 -5.72
N GLY A 460 1.30 -2.27 -6.44
CA GLY A 460 2.02 -1.18 -7.08
C GLY A 460 2.12 -1.44 -8.58
N LEU A 461 1.83 -0.42 -9.39
CA LEU A 461 1.76 -0.51 -10.84
C LEU A 461 2.49 0.68 -11.47
N LEU A 462 3.37 0.40 -12.42
CA LEU A 462 3.88 1.38 -13.37
C LEU A 462 3.52 0.89 -14.77
N ALA A 463 2.89 1.73 -15.59
CA ALA A 463 2.79 1.52 -17.03
C ALA A 463 3.45 2.67 -17.77
N ASP A 464 4.17 2.32 -18.82
CA ASP A 464 4.75 3.21 -19.79
C ASP A 464 4.24 2.82 -21.18
N GLY A 465 3.74 3.79 -21.95
CA GLY A 465 3.17 3.59 -23.28
C GLY A 465 4.21 3.33 -24.38
N GLY A 466 5.50 3.36 -24.03
CA GLY A 466 6.64 3.06 -24.87
C GLY A 466 7.45 4.30 -25.22
N GLY A 467 8.67 4.08 -25.70
CA GLY A 467 9.66 5.15 -25.72
C GLY A 467 11.06 4.66 -25.93
N THR A 468 12.03 5.37 -25.37
CA THR A 468 13.39 4.84 -25.16
C THR A 468 13.78 5.26 -23.75
N ASP A 469 13.44 4.39 -22.82
CA ASP A 469 13.23 4.75 -21.44
C ASP A 469 14.34 4.26 -20.53
N SER A 470 14.49 4.93 -19.39
CA SER A 470 15.51 4.59 -18.40
C SER A 470 14.93 4.41 -17.01
N TYR A 471 15.04 3.19 -16.50
CA TYR A 471 14.56 2.79 -15.19
C TYR A 471 15.73 2.47 -14.25
N LEU A 472 15.96 3.32 -13.25
CA LEU A 472 17.01 3.14 -12.26
C LEU A 472 16.42 2.91 -10.86
N ALA A 473 16.72 1.75 -10.26
CA ALA A 473 16.42 1.43 -8.87
C ALA A 473 17.71 1.07 -8.10
N VAL A 474 18.44 2.08 -7.61
CA VAL A 474 19.84 1.97 -7.13
C VAL A 474 20.08 0.80 -6.18
N GLN A 475 19.22 0.61 -5.16
CA GLN A 475 19.31 -0.53 -4.25
C GLN A 475 18.38 -1.68 -4.65
N GLY A 476 17.23 -1.36 -5.24
CA GLY A 476 16.23 -2.30 -5.73
C GLY A 476 15.00 -2.41 -4.83
N VAL A 477 14.33 -3.57 -4.73
CA VAL A 477 12.91 -3.59 -4.30
C VAL A 477 12.08 -2.66 -5.18
N GLY A 478 12.09 -2.92 -6.48
CA GLY A 478 11.45 -2.06 -7.47
C GLY A 478 11.30 -2.74 -8.81
N GLN A 479 10.87 -2.00 -9.83
CA GLN A 479 10.65 -2.52 -11.18
C GLN A 479 9.71 -3.73 -11.17
N GLY A 480 8.49 -3.50 -10.71
CA GLY A 480 7.45 -4.51 -10.63
C GLY A 480 7.72 -5.59 -9.57
N MET A 481 8.35 -5.25 -8.45
CA MET A 481 8.59 -6.24 -7.38
C MET A 481 7.33 -6.46 -6.51
N GLY A 482 6.96 -7.73 -6.29
CA GLY A 482 6.01 -8.13 -5.25
C GLY A 482 6.69 -8.57 -3.95
N LEU A 483 6.38 -7.92 -2.83
CA LEU A 483 6.91 -8.23 -1.50
C LEU A 483 5.77 -8.51 -0.52
N ASP A 484 5.85 -9.65 0.16
CA ASP A 484 4.98 -10.02 1.28
C ASP A 484 3.48 -9.93 0.93
N MET A 485 3.02 -10.90 0.13
CA MET A 485 1.65 -10.95 -0.41
C MET A 485 1.25 -9.75 -1.30
N GLY A 486 2.17 -8.83 -1.58
CA GLY A 486 1.95 -7.73 -2.52
C GLY A 486 2.07 -8.16 -3.98
N LEU A 487 1.48 -7.36 -4.86
CA LEU A 487 1.58 -7.46 -6.31
C LEU A 487 2.30 -6.22 -6.83
N GLY A 488 3.45 -6.40 -7.47
CA GLY A 488 4.13 -5.30 -8.16
C GLY A 488 4.18 -5.57 -9.67
N ALA A 489 3.90 -4.57 -10.48
CA ALA A 489 4.04 -4.65 -11.94
C ALA A 489 4.70 -3.40 -12.52
N LEU A 490 5.59 -3.61 -13.49
CA LEU A 490 6.06 -2.61 -14.44
C LEU A 490 5.73 -3.15 -15.83
N GLU A 491 4.92 -2.42 -16.58
CA GLU A 491 4.57 -2.66 -17.97
C GLU A 491 5.16 -1.55 -18.82
N ASP A 492 5.91 -1.90 -19.85
CA ASP A 492 6.47 -1.01 -20.86
C ASP A 492 6.01 -1.55 -22.22
N ASP A 493 5.34 -0.73 -23.03
CA ASP A 493 4.75 -1.16 -24.30
C ASP A 493 5.77 -1.23 -25.46
N GLY A 494 7.03 -0.85 -25.24
CA GLY A 494 8.19 -1.15 -26.07
C GLY A 494 9.11 0.04 -26.33
N GLY A 495 10.33 -0.23 -26.76
CA GLY A 495 11.36 0.80 -26.85
C GLY A 495 12.76 0.24 -27.10
N ASP A 496 13.80 0.98 -26.72
CA ASP A 496 15.18 0.47 -26.64
C ASP A 496 15.68 0.75 -25.21
N ASP A 497 15.17 0.01 -24.23
CA ASP A 497 15.06 0.49 -22.85
C ASP A 497 16.21 0.03 -21.95
N ALA A 498 16.40 0.74 -20.84
CA ALA A 498 17.44 0.47 -19.86
C ALA A 498 16.88 0.26 -18.44
N TYR A 499 16.87 -1.01 -18.01
CA TYR A 499 16.47 -1.42 -16.65
C TYR A 499 17.70 -1.69 -15.77
N GLU A 500 18.00 -0.78 -14.86
CA GLU A 500 19.10 -0.92 -13.89
C GLU A 500 18.60 -1.03 -12.45
N ALA A 501 18.98 -2.09 -11.74
CA ALA A 501 18.63 -2.24 -10.34
C ALA A 501 19.68 -2.96 -9.48
N GLY A 502 19.67 -2.70 -8.17
CA GLY A 502 20.54 -3.41 -7.22
C GLY A 502 20.12 -4.87 -6.99
N SER A 503 18.97 -5.10 -6.35
CA SER A 503 18.47 -6.43 -6.00
C SER A 503 16.96 -6.47 -5.79
N LEU A 504 16.36 -7.65 -5.87
CA LEU A 504 14.92 -7.85 -5.71
C LEU A 504 14.12 -6.90 -6.62
N ALA A 505 14.42 -6.95 -7.92
CA ALA A 505 13.79 -6.09 -8.90
C ALA A 505 13.55 -6.84 -10.22
N GLN A 506 12.96 -6.16 -11.19
CA GLN A 506 12.70 -6.67 -12.54
C GLN A 506 11.76 -7.89 -12.46
N GLY A 507 10.58 -7.63 -11.93
CA GLY A 507 9.51 -8.62 -11.77
C GLY A 507 9.73 -9.64 -10.65
N ALA A 508 10.62 -9.36 -9.68
CA ALA A 508 10.90 -10.31 -8.60
C ALA A 508 9.76 -10.44 -7.58
N GLY A 509 9.57 -11.63 -7.03
CA GLY A 509 8.65 -11.87 -5.90
C GLY A 509 9.40 -12.32 -4.65
N THR A 510 8.93 -11.94 -3.46
CA THR A 510 9.37 -12.55 -2.20
C THR A 510 8.24 -12.64 -1.17
N ALA A 511 8.37 -13.57 -0.22
CA ALA A 511 7.38 -13.77 0.84
C ALA A 511 5.92 -13.96 0.31
N ASN A 512 5.75 -14.78 -0.74
CA ASN A 512 4.49 -14.99 -1.45
C ASN A 512 3.92 -13.75 -2.18
N GLY A 513 4.72 -12.68 -2.32
CA GLY A 513 4.43 -11.61 -3.27
C GLY A 513 4.64 -12.05 -4.71
N MET A 514 4.02 -11.34 -5.64
CA MET A 514 4.06 -11.60 -7.08
C MET A 514 4.65 -10.38 -7.78
N GLY A 515 5.74 -10.58 -8.52
CA GLY A 515 6.34 -9.54 -9.34
C GLY A 515 6.15 -9.78 -10.82
N PHE A 516 5.97 -8.70 -11.57
CA PHE A 516 5.79 -8.68 -13.01
C PHE A 516 6.65 -7.56 -13.61
N LEU A 517 7.56 -7.90 -14.50
CA LEU A 517 8.15 -6.95 -15.45
C LEU A 517 7.74 -7.42 -16.85
N LEU A 518 7.06 -6.55 -17.58
CA LEU A 518 6.46 -6.82 -18.88
C LEU A 518 6.98 -5.80 -19.86
N ASP A 519 7.69 -6.25 -20.88
CA ASP A 519 8.33 -5.39 -21.87
C ASP A 519 7.80 -5.73 -23.27
N GLY A 520 7.30 -4.72 -23.98
CA GLY A 520 6.64 -4.83 -25.28
C GLY A 520 7.56 -5.24 -26.42
N GLY A 521 8.87 -5.19 -26.21
CA GLY A 521 9.93 -5.56 -27.14
C GLY A 521 10.81 -4.37 -27.51
N GLY A 522 12.04 -4.68 -27.93
CA GLY A 522 13.08 -3.68 -28.10
C GLY A 522 14.45 -4.30 -28.27
N SER A 523 15.49 -3.46 -28.19
CA SER A 523 16.86 -3.92 -27.98
C SER A 523 17.36 -3.52 -26.60
N ASP A 524 16.85 -4.21 -25.58
CA ASP A 524 16.83 -3.69 -24.22
C ASP A 524 18.06 -4.11 -23.41
N ARG A 525 18.26 -3.41 -22.28
CA ARG A 525 19.36 -3.65 -21.36
C ARG A 525 18.83 -3.91 -19.96
N PHE A 526 19.03 -5.14 -19.50
CA PHE A 526 18.70 -5.56 -18.13
C PHE A 526 19.98 -5.67 -17.30
N SER A 527 20.21 -4.71 -16.42
CA SER A 527 21.35 -4.66 -15.49
C SER A 527 20.88 -4.87 -14.06
N LEU A 528 21.45 -5.88 -13.38
CA LEU A 528 21.04 -6.25 -12.03
C LEU A 528 22.24 -6.56 -11.12
N GLY A 529 22.30 -5.98 -9.93
CA GLY A 529 23.39 -6.26 -8.98
C GLY A 529 23.38 -7.71 -8.47
N SER A 530 22.21 -8.26 -8.12
CA SER A 530 22.07 -9.63 -7.62
C SER A 530 20.76 -10.33 -8.00
N ASN A 531 19.79 -10.49 -7.09
CA ASN A 531 18.57 -11.29 -7.30
C ASN A 531 17.48 -10.52 -8.05
N GLY A 532 16.71 -11.17 -8.93
CA GLY A 532 15.68 -10.52 -9.77
C GLY A 532 15.34 -11.32 -11.04
N TRP A 533 14.81 -10.66 -12.08
CA TRP A 533 14.40 -11.25 -13.37
C TRP A 533 13.27 -12.27 -13.27
N GLY A 534 12.13 -11.87 -12.69
CA GLY A 534 10.96 -12.74 -12.62
C GLY A 534 11.11 -13.98 -11.75
N GLN A 535 12.07 -13.99 -10.82
CA GLN A 535 12.43 -15.20 -10.10
C GLN A 535 11.37 -15.61 -9.07
N ASP A 536 10.87 -16.85 -9.19
CA ASP A 536 9.90 -17.42 -8.26
C ASP A 536 10.47 -17.52 -6.83
N HIS A 537 9.63 -17.23 -5.83
CA HIS A 537 10.01 -17.34 -4.42
C HIS A 537 8.91 -17.98 -3.56
N ALA A 538 9.18 -19.20 -3.14
CA ALA A 538 8.33 -19.90 -2.17
C ALA A 538 8.50 -19.35 -0.75
N ALA A 539 7.39 -19.15 -0.06
CA ALA A 539 7.36 -18.80 1.36
C ALA A 539 6.11 -19.38 2.02
N ARG A 540 6.13 -19.52 3.35
CA ARG A 540 5.01 -20.13 4.12
C ARG A 540 4.56 -21.51 3.63
N GLY A 541 5.40 -22.20 2.85
CA GLY A 541 5.06 -23.47 2.19
C GLY A 541 4.12 -23.38 1.02
N LEU A 542 4.01 -22.19 0.44
CA LEU A 542 3.21 -21.88 -0.71
C LEU A 542 4.10 -21.25 -1.80
N PRO A 543 3.73 -21.38 -3.08
CA PRO A 543 4.45 -20.75 -4.16
C PRO A 543 4.31 -19.22 -4.10
N GLY A 544 5.21 -18.54 -4.82
CA GLY A 544 5.15 -17.10 -5.09
C GLY A 544 5.67 -16.92 -6.51
N PRO A 545 4.81 -17.13 -7.54
CA PRO A 545 5.24 -17.05 -8.93
C PRO A 545 5.59 -15.59 -9.30
N SER A 546 6.54 -15.42 -10.20
CA SER A 546 7.02 -14.11 -10.64
C SER A 546 7.46 -14.16 -12.10
N PHE A 547 7.54 -13.01 -12.76
CA PHE A 547 7.62 -12.95 -14.22
C PHE A 547 8.50 -11.81 -14.73
N LEU A 548 9.32 -12.14 -15.73
CA LEU A 548 9.90 -11.20 -16.68
C LEU A 548 9.47 -11.71 -18.05
N ILE A 549 8.58 -10.96 -18.71
CA ILE A 549 8.01 -11.24 -20.03
C ILE A 549 8.43 -10.10 -20.94
N GLY A 550 8.72 -10.39 -22.20
CA GLY A 550 9.17 -9.35 -23.13
C GLY A 550 10.55 -9.63 -23.68
N ALA A 551 11.45 -10.08 -22.79
CA ALA A 551 12.82 -10.42 -23.11
C ALA A 551 12.98 -11.27 -24.39
N ASP A 552 13.80 -10.78 -25.31
CA ASP A 552 14.04 -11.32 -26.64
C ASP A 552 15.57 -11.50 -26.91
N ASP A 553 15.91 -12.09 -28.07
CA ASP A 553 17.31 -12.40 -28.45
C ASP A 553 18.18 -11.14 -28.69
N SER A 554 17.57 -9.97 -28.91
CA SER A 554 18.25 -8.68 -29.08
C SER A 554 18.81 -8.11 -27.77
N ASP A 555 18.31 -8.58 -26.64
CA ASP A 555 18.51 -7.95 -25.35
C ASP A 555 19.85 -8.31 -24.73
N ARG A 556 20.28 -7.46 -23.78
CA ARG A 556 21.54 -7.62 -23.06
C ARG A 556 21.30 -7.73 -21.57
N PHE A 557 21.70 -8.86 -21.01
CA PHE A 557 21.61 -9.13 -19.58
C PHE A 557 22.98 -9.01 -18.92
N THR A 558 23.04 -8.22 -17.85
CA THR A 558 24.25 -8.01 -17.04
C THR A 558 23.93 -8.27 -15.57
N ARG A 559 24.77 -9.06 -14.88
CA ARG A 559 24.67 -9.29 -13.43
C ARG A 559 25.97 -8.97 -12.72
N GLY A 560 25.91 -8.08 -11.73
CA GLY A 560 27.11 -7.65 -10.99
C GLY A 560 28.21 -7.09 -11.90
N GLY A 561 27.84 -6.47 -13.02
CA GLY A 561 28.75 -5.93 -14.03
C GLY A 561 29.23 -6.92 -15.10
N GLU A 562 28.86 -8.20 -15.02
CA GLU A 562 29.27 -9.23 -15.98
C GLU A 562 28.10 -9.63 -16.90
N ALA A 563 28.38 -9.85 -18.18
CA ALA A 563 27.36 -10.30 -19.12
C ALA A 563 26.88 -11.73 -18.78
N VAL A 564 25.57 -11.94 -18.81
CA VAL A 564 24.94 -13.23 -18.52
C VAL A 564 24.16 -13.68 -19.75
N ALA A 565 24.41 -14.90 -20.22
CA ALA A 565 23.56 -15.52 -21.22
C ALA A 565 22.26 -16.00 -20.56
N VAL A 566 21.13 -15.57 -21.09
CA VAL A 566 19.79 -16.03 -20.70
C VAL A 566 19.12 -16.73 -21.87
N ASP A 567 18.10 -17.53 -21.56
CA ASP A 567 17.25 -18.19 -22.55
C ASP A 567 15.92 -17.43 -22.60
N PRO A 568 15.68 -16.55 -23.59
CA PRO A 568 14.47 -15.74 -23.66
C PRO A 568 13.22 -16.56 -24.00
N ASP A 569 13.39 -17.69 -24.70
CA ASP A 569 12.31 -18.64 -25.02
C ASP A 569 11.80 -19.39 -23.79
N ARG A 570 12.45 -19.18 -22.65
CA ARG A 570 12.13 -19.87 -21.43
C ARG A 570 10.81 -19.37 -20.86
N ILE A 571 9.85 -20.28 -20.76
CA ILE A 571 8.46 -19.96 -20.45
C ILE A 571 8.23 -19.35 -19.05
N ASP A 572 9.15 -19.58 -18.11
CA ASP A 572 9.17 -19.01 -16.76
C ASP A 572 10.05 -17.75 -16.63
N GLY A 573 10.50 -17.18 -17.75
CA GLY A 573 11.32 -15.98 -17.86
C GLY A 573 12.84 -16.26 -17.95
N PRO A 574 13.67 -15.24 -18.25
CA PRO A 574 15.12 -15.37 -18.44
C PRO A 574 15.89 -16.02 -17.27
N ALA A 575 15.40 -15.83 -16.04
CA ALA A 575 15.94 -16.46 -14.82
C ALA A 575 15.05 -17.58 -14.26
N GLY A 576 14.13 -18.10 -15.08
CA GLY A 576 13.36 -19.28 -14.74
C GLY A 576 14.28 -20.37 -14.17
N GLY A 577 13.82 -21.16 -13.21
CA GLY A 577 14.67 -22.17 -12.57
C GLY A 577 14.11 -22.66 -11.26
N VAL A 578 14.92 -23.44 -10.53
CA VAL A 578 14.57 -23.81 -9.14
C VAL A 578 14.37 -22.49 -8.36
N PRO A 579 13.25 -22.35 -7.59
CA PRO A 579 12.92 -21.11 -6.90
C PRO A 579 14.10 -20.55 -6.10
N TYR A 580 14.25 -19.22 -6.12
CA TYR A 580 15.23 -18.57 -5.26
C TYR A 580 14.95 -18.95 -3.82
N ARG A 581 15.98 -19.48 -3.15
CA ARG A 581 15.93 -19.68 -1.71
C ARG A 581 16.75 -18.57 -1.09
N ARG A 582 16.06 -17.60 -0.48
CA ARG A 582 16.74 -16.67 0.41
C ARG A 582 17.20 -17.46 1.62
N ASP A 583 18.52 -17.67 1.75
CA ASP A 583 19.09 -18.07 3.04
C ASP A 583 18.65 -17.03 4.09
N PRO A 584 18.25 -17.44 5.31
CA PRO A 584 17.86 -16.49 6.33
C PRO A 584 18.97 -15.44 6.49
N PRO A 585 18.63 -14.13 6.51
CA PRO A 585 19.65 -13.08 6.48
C PRO A 585 20.68 -13.28 7.59
N GLY A 586 21.97 -13.22 7.23
CA GLY A 586 23.08 -13.17 8.20
C GLY A 586 23.01 -11.95 9.12
N ASP A 587 22.20 -10.95 8.75
CA ASP A 587 22.05 -9.65 9.43
C ASP A 587 21.44 -9.75 10.83
N TYR A 588 20.80 -10.86 11.18
CA TYR A 588 20.27 -11.09 12.52
C TYR A 588 21.16 -11.97 13.38
N ALA A 589 22.46 -12.10 13.08
CA ALA A 589 23.38 -12.85 13.91
C ALA A 589 23.31 -12.35 15.37
N CYS A 590 23.24 -13.29 16.32
CA CYS A 590 23.22 -12.92 17.73
C CYS A 590 24.56 -12.26 18.11
N PRO A 591 24.54 -11.05 18.68
CA PRO A 591 25.75 -10.33 19.01
C PRO A 591 26.53 -11.07 20.10
N ALA A 592 27.84 -10.86 20.13
CA ALA A 592 28.65 -11.35 21.24
C ALA A 592 28.29 -10.56 22.51
N PHE A 593 27.87 -11.26 23.57
CA PHE A 593 27.65 -10.64 24.87
C PHE A 593 29.01 -10.16 25.42
N ALA A 594 29.18 -8.85 25.59
CA ALA A 594 30.40 -8.28 26.15
C ALA A 594 30.44 -8.50 27.66
N SER A 595 31.64 -8.60 28.22
CA SER A 595 31.89 -8.64 29.67
C SER A 595 31.91 -7.23 30.31
N ALA A 596 31.29 -6.24 29.66
CA ALA A 596 31.38 -4.83 30.06
C ALA A 596 30.47 -4.52 31.27
N PRO A 597 30.88 -3.61 32.17
CA PRO A 597 30.11 -3.28 33.36
C PRO A 597 28.91 -2.40 32.98
N VAL A 598 27.72 -2.98 33.04
CA VAL A 598 26.46 -2.25 32.95
C VAL A 598 26.20 -1.52 34.28
N PRO A 599 25.62 -0.31 34.28
CA PRO A 599 25.20 0.36 35.51
C PRO A 599 24.30 -0.54 36.36
N SER A 600 24.47 -0.48 37.69
CA SER A 600 23.70 -1.26 38.65
C SER A 600 22.22 -0.84 38.60
N VAL A 601 21.40 -1.63 37.91
CA VAL A 601 19.94 -1.62 38.07
C VAL A 601 19.61 -2.87 38.89
N ASP A 602 18.75 -2.73 39.89
CA ASP A 602 18.43 -3.83 40.81
C ASP A 602 17.81 -5.01 40.03
N PRO A 603 18.21 -6.27 40.28
CA PRO A 603 17.77 -7.44 39.50
C PRO A 603 16.26 -7.74 39.53
N GLY A 604 15.47 -6.95 40.28
CA GLY A 604 14.02 -7.13 40.43
C GLY A 604 13.17 -5.97 39.90
N ASP A 605 13.77 -4.89 39.41
CA ASP A 605 13.02 -3.75 38.88
C ASP A 605 12.72 -3.97 37.39
N VAL A 606 11.43 -4.16 37.08
CA VAL A 606 10.92 -4.17 35.71
C VAL A 606 10.87 -2.72 35.22
N PRO A 607 11.56 -2.36 34.11
CA PRO A 607 11.48 -1.00 33.57
C PRO A 607 10.05 -0.59 33.23
N ASP A 608 9.70 0.68 33.46
CA ASP A 608 8.37 1.22 33.17
C ASP A 608 8.02 1.17 31.66
N ASP A 609 9.02 1.30 30.77
CA ASP A 609 8.86 1.26 29.32
C ASP A 609 9.51 0.00 28.70
N LEU A 610 8.86 -1.14 28.88
CA LEU A 610 9.28 -2.40 28.25
C LEU A 610 9.14 -2.38 26.72
N THR A 611 8.11 -1.71 26.19
CA THR A 611 7.88 -1.63 24.74
C THR A 611 9.04 -0.91 24.05
N GLY A 612 9.44 0.27 24.55
CA GLY A 612 10.58 1.01 24.04
C GLY A 612 11.91 0.27 24.24
N LEU A 613 12.06 -0.48 25.33
CA LEU A 613 13.23 -1.36 25.53
C LEU A 613 13.34 -2.42 24.43
N ILE A 614 12.24 -3.11 24.12
CA ILE A 614 12.19 -4.12 23.04
C ILE A 614 12.53 -3.49 21.69
N ARG A 615 11.88 -2.36 21.38
CA ARG A 615 12.04 -1.59 20.14
C ARG A 615 13.42 -0.95 19.94
N ARG A 616 14.35 -1.08 20.88
CA ARG A 616 15.73 -0.59 20.69
C ARG A 616 16.77 -1.69 20.84
N SER A 617 16.34 -2.94 21.09
CA SER A 617 17.26 -4.04 21.39
C SER A 617 18.01 -4.58 20.15
N ALA A 618 19.26 -4.97 20.36
CA ALA A 618 20.00 -5.80 19.41
C ALA A 618 19.36 -7.21 19.31
N PRO A 619 19.48 -7.93 18.17
CA PRO A 619 20.22 -7.56 16.97
C PRO A 619 19.46 -6.61 16.02
N MET A 620 18.17 -6.34 16.23
CA MET A 620 17.34 -5.62 15.25
C MET A 620 17.76 -4.16 15.05
N HIS A 621 18.23 -3.49 16.10
CA HIS A 621 18.73 -2.11 16.03
C HIS A 621 20.27 -2.03 15.92
N GLY A 622 20.88 -3.07 15.36
CA GLY A 622 22.33 -3.19 15.24
C GLY A 622 23.03 -3.47 16.57
N GLN A 623 24.35 -3.27 16.60
CA GLN A 623 25.21 -3.56 17.75
C GLN A 623 25.73 -2.29 18.45
N GLY A 624 25.03 -1.16 18.29
CA GLY A 624 25.33 0.08 19.02
C GLY A 624 25.22 -0.10 20.54
N VAL A 625 25.88 0.78 21.31
CA VAL A 625 25.94 0.68 22.79
C VAL A 625 24.55 0.62 23.42
N GLU A 626 23.62 1.48 22.98
CA GLU A 626 22.25 1.50 23.49
C GLU A 626 21.49 0.21 23.18
N ALA A 627 21.64 -0.32 21.96
CA ALA A 627 20.98 -1.55 21.53
C ALA A 627 21.49 -2.79 22.29
N MET A 628 22.79 -2.82 22.59
CA MET A 628 23.39 -3.87 23.42
C MET A 628 22.93 -3.78 24.88
N ILE A 629 22.87 -2.57 25.46
CA ILE A 629 22.33 -2.36 26.83
C ILE A 629 20.87 -2.84 26.90
N ALA A 630 20.06 -2.53 25.88
CA ALA A 630 18.67 -2.99 25.81
C ALA A 630 18.58 -4.53 25.74
N LEU A 631 19.39 -5.19 24.91
CA LEU A 631 19.45 -6.66 24.82
C LEU A 631 19.87 -7.32 26.15
N GLU A 632 20.86 -6.76 26.84
CA GLU A 632 21.29 -7.27 28.15
C GLU A 632 20.25 -7.05 29.25
N SER A 633 19.52 -5.92 29.19
CA SER A 633 18.42 -5.62 30.11
C SER A 633 17.27 -6.62 29.95
N ILE A 634 16.90 -6.96 28.71
CA ILE A 634 15.96 -8.06 28.42
C ILE A 634 16.49 -9.38 28.99
N GLY A 635 17.80 -9.64 28.86
CA GLY A 635 18.45 -10.83 29.41
C GLY A 635 18.27 -11.02 30.92
N ARG A 636 18.27 -9.94 31.71
CA ARG A 636 18.05 -9.98 33.17
C ARG A 636 16.62 -10.32 33.56
N LEU A 637 15.66 -9.94 32.73
CA LEU A 637 14.25 -10.25 32.92
C LEU A 637 13.96 -11.73 32.61
N LEU A 638 14.78 -12.36 31.77
CA LEU A 638 14.60 -13.74 31.38
C LEU A 638 15.20 -14.74 32.39
N PRO A 639 14.61 -15.94 32.54
CA PRO A 639 13.37 -16.39 31.91
C PRO A 639 12.12 -16.01 32.74
N GLY A 640 12.28 -15.40 33.92
CA GLY A 640 11.21 -15.23 34.91
C GLY A 640 10.08 -14.27 34.51
N HIS A 641 10.36 -13.29 33.63
CA HIS A 641 9.43 -12.25 33.21
C HIS A 641 9.01 -12.36 31.73
N VAL A 642 9.04 -13.58 31.17
CA VAL A 642 8.52 -13.83 29.80
C VAL A 642 7.09 -13.32 29.62
N PRO A 643 6.14 -13.55 30.55
CA PRO A 643 4.77 -13.02 30.41
C PRO A 643 4.71 -11.49 30.33
N GLU A 644 5.49 -10.77 31.14
CA GLU A 644 5.54 -9.30 31.12
C GLU A 644 6.10 -8.79 29.80
N LEU A 645 7.18 -9.40 29.30
CA LEU A 645 7.76 -9.05 28.00
C LEU A 645 6.78 -9.30 26.85
N LEU A 646 6.03 -10.41 26.88
CA LEU A 646 4.99 -10.72 25.90
C LEU A 646 3.81 -9.74 25.95
N ARG A 647 3.44 -9.27 27.14
CA ARG A 647 2.39 -8.26 27.34
C ARG A 647 2.84 -6.84 26.97
N ALA A 648 4.14 -6.59 26.95
CA ALA A 648 4.71 -5.31 26.51
C ALA A 648 4.74 -5.14 24.98
N VAL A 649 4.49 -6.21 24.22
CA VAL A 649 4.34 -6.13 22.76
C VAL A 649 2.93 -5.64 22.44
N PRO A 650 2.76 -4.47 21.79
CA PRO A 650 1.44 -4.00 21.40
C PRO A 650 0.75 -4.99 20.46
N ASP A 651 -0.57 -5.01 20.50
CA ASP A 651 -1.35 -5.84 19.60
C ASP A 651 -1.06 -5.43 18.14
N ARG A 652 -0.92 -6.42 17.26
CA ARG A 652 -0.58 -6.26 15.82
C ARG A 652 0.77 -5.61 15.51
N ASP A 653 1.62 -5.33 16.50
CA ASP A 653 2.96 -4.79 16.28
C ASP A 653 3.98 -5.90 15.96
N PHE A 654 4.06 -6.27 14.68
CA PHE A 654 5.01 -7.28 14.21
C PHE A 654 6.46 -6.90 14.48
N ALA A 655 6.84 -5.62 14.32
CA ALA A 655 8.24 -5.20 14.45
C ALA A 655 8.72 -5.37 15.89
N THR A 656 7.93 -4.90 16.87
CA THR A 656 8.23 -5.09 18.29
C THR A 656 8.22 -6.57 18.68
N ALA A 657 7.23 -7.33 18.21
CA ALA A 657 7.15 -8.77 18.43
C ALA A 657 8.37 -9.52 17.87
N PHE A 658 8.82 -9.16 16.67
CA PHE A 658 9.98 -9.76 16.03
C PHE A 658 11.28 -9.38 16.75
N SER A 659 11.44 -8.13 17.18
CA SER A 659 12.57 -7.71 18.02
C SER A 659 12.64 -8.52 19.32
N LEU A 660 11.51 -8.73 20.01
CA LEU A 660 11.46 -9.57 21.20
C LEU A 660 11.84 -11.02 20.89
N LEU A 661 11.32 -11.58 19.79
CA LEU A 661 11.68 -12.93 19.34
C LEU A 661 13.20 -13.07 19.14
N GLN A 662 13.83 -12.11 18.46
CA GLN A 662 15.27 -12.14 18.21
C GLN A 662 16.08 -12.02 19.51
N ALA A 663 15.68 -11.12 20.41
CA ALA A 663 16.34 -10.94 21.71
C ALA A 663 16.27 -12.22 22.55
N ILE A 664 15.09 -12.82 22.71
CA ILE A 664 14.92 -14.07 23.45
C ILE A 664 15.70 -15.21 22.77
N ARG A 665 15.65 -15.32 21.44
CA ARG A 665 16.40 -16.34 20.69
C ARG A 665 17.89 -16.28 21.02
N CYS A 666 18.48 -15.09 21.08
CA CYS A 666 19.90 -14.93 21.38
C CYS A 666 20.29 -15.37 22.79
N HIS A 667 19.42 -15.12 23.78
CA HIS A 667 19.62 -15.64 25.14
C HIS A 667 19.41 -17.15 25.24
N LEU A 668 18.54 -17.73 24.41
CA LEU A 668 18.28 -19.17 24.41
C LEU A 668 19.42 -19.99 23.78
N LEU A 669 20.20 -19.45 22.83
CA LEU A 669 21.23 -20.21 22.10
C LEU A 669 22.18 -21.00 23.01
N ALA A 670 22.64 -20.41 24.11
CA ALA A 670 23.56 -21.03 25.08
C ALA A 670 22.89 -21.42 26.42
N ALA A 671 21.56 -21.37 26.51
CA ALA A 671 20.81 -21.58 27.74
C ALA A 671 20.77 -23.06 28.19
N SER A 672 20.73 -23.27 29.51
CA SER A 672 20.54 -24.61 30.11
C SER A 672 19.13 -25.16 29.84
N ALA A 673 18.94 -26.46 30.08
CA ALA A 673 17.63 -27.11 29.94
C ALA A 673 16.60 -26.53 30.92
N GLU A 674 17.02 -26.18 32.14
CA GLU A 674 16.18 -25.56 33.16
C GLU A 674 15.74 -24.16 32.72
N TYR A 675 16.66 -23.35 32.20
CA TYR A 675 16.36 -22.02 31.69
C TYR A 675 15.37 -22.09 30.52
N ARG A 676 15.58 -23.01 29.57
CA ARG A 676 14.68 -23.27 28.46
C ARG A 676 13.30 -23.71 28.94
N SER A 677 13.23 -24.62 29.91
CA SER A 677 11.97 -25.05 30.52
C SER A 677 11.22 -23.89 31.18
N ALA A 678 11.91 -23.06 31.96
CA ALA A 678 11.29 -21.91 32.62
C ALA A 678 10.76 -20.88 31.61
N ALA A 679 11.54 -20.60 30.54
CA ALA A 679 11.08 -19.73 29.46
C ALA A 679 9.83 -20.31 28.77
N TRP A 680 9.82 -21.63 28.54
CA TRP A 680 8.66 -22.32 27.98
C TRP A 680 7.42 -22.19 28.88
N ASP A 681 7.56 -22.47 30.17
CA ASP A 681 6.46 -22.37 31.13
C ASP A 681 5.89 -20.94 31.18
N GLY A 682 6.76 -19.91 31.05
CA GLY A 682 6.35 -18.52 30.91
C GLY A 682 5.50 -18.23 29.65
N VAL A 683 5.89 -18.76 28.48
CA VAL A 683 5.10 -18.60 27.25
C VAL A 683 3.72 -19.25 27.39
N LEU A 684 3.65 -20.45 27.98
CA LEU A 684 2.38 -21.15 28.22
C LEU A 684 1.50 -20.40 29.22
N MET A 685 2.10 -19.85 30.28
CA MET A 685 1.39 -19.05 31.27
C MET A 685 0.76 -17.80 30.65
N ASP A 686 1.49 -17.06 29.80
CA ASP A 686 0.93 -15.88 29.12
C ASP A 686 -0.16 -16.26 28.13
N MET A 687 0.08 -17.31 27.32
CA MET A 687 -0.91 -17.82 26.39
C MET A 687 -2.17 -18.31 27.12
N ALA A 688 -2.05 -18.87 28.33
CA ALA A 688 -3.18 -19.27 29.17
C ALA A 688 -3.96 -18.08 29.75
N ALA A 689 -3.27 -16.97 30.03
CA ALA A 689 -3.87 -15.75 30.55
C ALA A 689 -4.59 -14.94 29.46
N ARG A 690 -4.18 -15.07 28.19
CA ARG A 690 -4.74 -14.34 27.05
C ARG A 690 -5.40 -15.30 26.06
N HIS A 691 -6.72 -15.41 26.14
CA HIS A 691 -7.51 -16.27 25.27
C HIS A 691 -8.59 -15.50 24.50
N PRO A 692 -8.43 -15.31 23.17
CA PRO A 692 -7.27 -15.68 22.35
C PRO A 692 -6.01 -14.84 22.64
N ALA A 693 -4.82 -15.36 22.30
CA ALA A 693 -3.56 -14.65 22.48
C ALA A 693 -3.36 -13.66 21.32
N SER A 694 -2.98 -12.41 21.58
CA SER A 694 -2.93 -11.39 20.51
C SER A 694 -1.76 -11.53 19.54
N GLN A 695 -0.71 -12.25 19.93
CA GLN A 695 0.48 -12.51 19.10
C GLN A 695 0.75 -14.02 18.98
N PRO A 696 -0.19 -14.82 18.45
CA PRO A 696 -0.13 -16.28 18.56
C PRO A 696 1.06 -16.88 17.79
N TRP A 697 1.50 -16.23 16.72
CA TRP A 697 2.70 -16.62 15.98
C TRP A 697 3.97 -16.48 16.83
N LEU A 698 4.07 -15.42 17.64
CA LEU A 698 5.20 -15.17 18.53
C LEU A 698 5.26 -16.24 19.61
N HIS A 699 4.12 -16.56 20.23
CA HIS A 699 4.02 -17.64 21.22
C HIS A 699 4.48 -18.95 20.62
N ALA A 700 4.00 -19.31 19.43
CA ALA A 700 4.37 -20.57 18.79
C ALA A 700 5.88 -20.63 18.46
N ARG A 701 6.47 -19.53 17.96
CA ARG A 701 7.91 -19.45 17.69
C ARG A 701 8.73 -19.58 18.99
N LEU A 702 8.33 -18.90 20.05
CA LEU A 702 9.01 -18.99 21.34
C LEU A 702 8.87 -20.38 21.97
N MET A 703 7.68 -20.99 21.91
CA MET A 703 7.46 -22.38 22.31
C MET A 703 8.41 -23.35 21.60
N ALA A 704 8.61 -23.17 20.29
CA ALA A 704 9.52 -24.00 19.51
C ALA A 704 10.99 -23.79 19.92
N LEU A 705 11.39 -22.53 20.16
CA LEU A 705 12.75 -22.16 20.55
C LEU A 705 13.11 -22.55 21.99
N SER A 706 12.16 -22.44 22.93
CA SER A 706 12.35 -22.73 24.34
C SER A 706 12.21 -24.21 24.67
N ARG A 707 11.91 -25.05 23.69
CA ARG A 707 11.70 -26.49 23.88
C ARG A 707 12.96 -27.21 24.41
N PRO A 708 12.93 -27.85 25.61
CA PRO A 708 14.01 -28.68 26.10
C PRO A 708 14.26 -29.90 25.22
N SER A 709 15.53 -30.27 25.09
CA SER A 709 15.96 -31.46 24.37
C SER A 709 15.34 -32.72 24.98
N GLY A 710 14.59 -33.49 24.19
CA GLY A 710 13.96 -34.74 24.63
C GLY A 710 12.46 -34.66 24.97
N SER A 711 11.83 -33.48 24.88
CA SER A 711 10.36 -33.40 24.94
C SER A 711 9.73 -34.13 23.76
N SER A 712 8.96 -35.19 24.02
CA SER A 712 8.23 -35.95 23.01
C SER A 712 6.80 -35.44 22.86
N MET A 713 6.07 -36.01 21.90
CA MET A 713 4.62 -35.80 21.75
C MET A 713 3.78 -36.17 23.00
N GLN A 714 4.38 -36.79 24.01
CA GLN A 714 3.74 -37.14 25.27
C GLN A 714 3.88 -36.04 26.34
N ASP A 715 4.68 -34.99 26.12
CA ASP A 715 4.76 -33.86 27.05
C ASP A 715 3.43 -33.09 27.05
N GLY A 716 2.76 -33.06 28.21
CA GLY A 716 1.46 -32.40 28.37
C GLY A 716 1.50 -30.89 28.06
N ARG A 717 2.65 -30.23 28.24
CA ARG A 717 2.84 -28.81 27.92
C ARG A 717 2.78 -28.54 26.41
N LEU A 718 3.38 -29.43 25.62
CA LEU A 718 3.34 -29.35 24.17
C LEU A 718 1.91 -29.54 23.65
N ARG A 719 1.19 -30.53 24.20
CA ARG A 719 -0.22 -30.76 23.86
C ARG A 719 -1.12 -29.58 24.23
N ASP A 720 -0.90 -28.98 25.40
CA ASP A 720 -1.62 -27.79 25.84
C ASP A 720 -1.39 -26.61 24.90
N GLY A 721 -0.13 -26.33 24.56
CA GLY A 721 0.20 -25.25 23.62
C GLY A 721 -0.37 -25.46 22.21
N ILE A 722 -0.25 -26.68 21.66
CA ILE A 722 -0.86 -27.03 20.36
C ILE A 722 -2.38 -26.88 20.42
N GLY A 723 -3.02 -27.37 21.49
CA GLY A 723 -4.47 -27.27 21.68
C GLY A 723 -4.96 -25.82 21.67
N ARG A 724 -4.29 -24.93 22.41
CA ARG A 724 -4.62 -23.49 22.48
C ARG A 724 -4.45 -22.77 21.13
N LEU A 725 -3.43 -23.14 20.36
CA LEU A 725 -3.18 -22.54 19.04
C LEU A 725 -4.11 -23.08 17.96
N THR A 726 -4.51 -24.36 18.05
CA THR A 726 -5.42 -25.00 17.07
C THR A 726 -6.84 -24.45 17.16
N SER A 727 -7.29 -24.02 18.34
CA SER A 727 -8.60 -23.40 18.54
C SER A 727 -8.62 -21.89 18.25
N HIS A 728 -7.48 -21.30 17.87
CA HIS A 728 -7.37 -19.87 17.63
C HIS A 728 -8.01 -19.48 16.28
N PRO A 729 -8.71 -18.33 16.16
CA PRO A 729 -9.33 -17.91 14.89
C PRO A 729 -8.30 -17.67 13.76
N SER A 730 -7.15 -17.08 14.08
CA SER A 730 -6.04 -16.84 13.13
C SER A 730 -5.53 -18.10 12.44
N CYS A 731 -5.52 -18.09 11.10
CA CYS A 731 -4.85 -19.13 10.30
C CYS A 731 -3.36 -19.27 10.66
N ALA A 732 -2.67 -18.16 10.91
CA ALA A 732 -1.24 -18.19 11.25
C ALA A 732 -0.99 -18.92 12.58
N ALA A 733 -1.88 -18.75 13.56
CA ALA A 733 -1.81 -19.46 14.84
C ALA A 733 -1.99 -20.98 14.68
N ARG A 734 -3.05 -21.37 13.96
CA ARG A 734 -3.37 -22.78 13.70
C ARG A 734 -2.27 -23.46 12.88
N SER A 735 -1.71 -22.76 11.90
CA SER A 735 -0.55 -23.23 11.12
C SER A 735 0.67 -23.44 12.02
N ALA A 736 0.92 -22.52 12.95
CA ALA A 736 2.03 -22.65 13.89
C ALA A 736 1.83 -23.80 14.90
N ALA A 737 0.58 -24.15 15.23
CA ALA A 737 0.26 -25.36 16.01
C ALA A 737 0.73 -26.63 15.29
N LEU A 738 0.47 -26.73 13.98
CA LEU A 738 0.94 -27.85 13.15
C LEU A 738 2.46 -27.84 13.00
N GLU A 739 3.08 -26.66 12.91
CA GLU A 739 4.55 -26.53 12.88
C GLU A 739 5.19 -27.03 14.18
N LEU A 740 4.60 -26.72 15.34
CA LEU A 740 5.03 -27.24 16.65
C LEU A 740 4.89 -28.76 16.71
N ALA A 741 3.76 -29.31 16.26
CA ALA A 741 3.54 -30.75 16.17
C ALA A 741 4.60 -31.39 15.27
N ARG A 742 4.85 -30.82 14.09
CA ARG A 742 5.87 -31.27 13.14
C ARG A 742 7.24 -31.29 13.78
N GLY A 743 7.60 -30.30 14.58
CA GLY A 743 8.86 -30.27 15.33
C GLY A 743 9.05 -31.44 16.32
N ALA A 744 7.97 -32.07 16.78
CA ALA A 744 7.95 -33.07 17.85
C ALA A 744 7.64 -34.50 17.40
N VAL A 745 7.19 -34.72 16.17
CA VAL A 745 6.98 -36.08 15.63
C VAL A 745 8.29 -36.75 15.20
N GLU A 746 8.30 -38.07 15.28
CA GLU A 746 9.39 -38.96 14.85
C GLU A 746 9.04 -39.61 13.49
N PRO A 747 9.97 -39.62 12.52
CA PRO A 747 9.76 -40.31 11.25
C PRO A 747 9.49 -41.81 11.43
N GLY A 748 8.54 -42.34 10.65
CA GLY A 748 8.12 -43.76 10.67
C GLY A 748 7.14 -44.12 11.78
N ILE A 749 6.84 -43.21 12.72
CA ILE A 749 5.85 -43.43 13.78
C ILE A 749 4.48 -42.91 13.33
N PRO A 750 3.41 -43.74 13.32
CA PRO A 750 2.08 -43.30 12.88
C PRO A 750 1.57 -42.06 13.60
N LEU A 751 0.76 -41.26 12.90
CA LEU A 751 0.12 -40.07 13.44
C LEU A 751 -0.70 -40.42 14.69
N SER A 752 -0.50 -39.65 15.77
CA SER A 752 -1.24 -39.83 17.02
C SER A 752 -2.73 -39.49 16.84
N GLU A 753 -3.62 -40.28 17.45
CA GLU A 753 -5.08 -40.14 17.32
C GLU A 753 -5.58 -38.71 17.60
N TRP A 754 -5.02 -38.04 18.61
CA TRP A 754 -5.43 -36.69 18.98
C TRP A 754 -5.03 -35.59 17.97
N LEU A 755 -4.09 -35.87 17.06
CA LEU A 755 -3.73 -34.98 15.96
C LEU A 755 -4.54 -35.24 14.68
N GLU A 756 -5.28 -36.35 14.60
CA GLU A 756 -6.06 -36.67 13.39
C GLU A 756 -7.15 -35.64 13.10
N GLY A 757 -7.83 -35.16 14.14
CA GLY A 757 -8.81 -34.07 14.03
C GLY A 757 -8.17 -32.78 13.51
N PRO A 758 -7.16 -32.22 14.21
CA PRO A 758 -6.42 -31.04 13.74
C PRO A 758 -5.89 -31.15 12.31
N VAL A 759 -5.35 -32.29 11.90
CA VAL A 759 -4.87 -32.52 10.52
C VAL A 759 -6.02 -32.54 9.52
N ARG A 760 -7.13 -33.21 9.85
CA ARG A 760 -8.34 -33.23 9.00
C ARG A 760 -8.89 -31.83 8.79
N ASP A 761 -9.04 -31.08 9.88
CA ASP A 761 -9.60 -29.73 9.86
C ASP A 761 -8.68 -28.79 9.06
N ALA A 762 -7.36 -28.91 9.23
CA ALA A 762 -6.40 -28.14 8.47
C ALA A 762 -6.40 -28.46 6.97
N LEU A 763 -6.56 -29.72 6.58
CA LEU A 763 -6.65 -30.12 5.17
C LEU A 763 -7.94 -29.64 4.49
N ALA A 764 -8.99 -29.38 5.26
CA ALA A 764 -10.27 -28.89 4.77
C ALA A 764 -10.41 -27.36 4.89
N ASP A 765 -9.42 -26.66 5.44
CA ASP A 765 -9.49 -25.22 5.72
C ASP A 765 -9.25 -24.39 4.44
N PRO A 766 -10.00 -23.29 4.24
CA PRO A 766 -9.80 -22.41 3.08
C PRO A 766 -8.45 -21.67 3.10
N CYS A 767 -7.80 -21.51 4.25
CA CYS A 767 -6.47 -20.90 4.34
C CYS A 767 -5.41 -21.88 3.85
N LEU A 768 -4.80 -21.65 2.68
CA LEU A 768 -3.88 -22.59 2.04
C LEU A 768 -2.63 -22.93 2.86
N ARG A 769 -2.28 -22.09 3.84
CA ARG A 769 -1.16 -22.35 4.75
C ARG A 769 -1.39 -23.56 5.67
N LEU A 770 -2.64 -23.80 6.07
CA LEU A 770 -3.02 -24.94 6.91
C LEU A 770 -2.86 -26.30 6.23
N PRO A 771 -3.43 -26.54 5.03
CA PRO A 771 -3.19 -27.78 4.30
C PRO A 771 -1.71 -27.94 3.96
N ALA A 772 -0.99 -26.85 3.64
CA ALA A 772 0.46 -26.91 3.40
C ALA A 772 1.23 -27.44 4.63
N GLU A 773 0.96 -26.93 5.83
CA GLU A 773 1.60 -27.42 7.06
C GLU A 773 1.13 -28.81 7.49
N ALA A 774 -0.14 -29.16 7.29
CA ALA A 774 -0.66 -30.50 7.54
C ALA A 774 0.04 -31.55 6.66
N LEU A 775 0.23 -31.24 5.38
CA LEU A 775 0.97 -32.10 4.45
C LEU A 775 2.44 -32.24 4.86
N ARG A 776 3.09 -31.16 5.29
CA ARG A 776 4.47 -31.20 5.82
C ARG A 776 4.61 -32.07 7.06
N LEU A 777 3.62 -32.02 7.95
CA LEU A 777 3.57 -32.90 9.11
C LEU A 777 3.48 -34.37 8.68
N LEU A 778 2.59 -34.70 7.74
CA LEU A 778 2.44 -36.04 7.18
C LEU A 778 3.71 -36.51 6.45
N ASP A 779 4.33 -35.64 5.65
CA ASP A 779 5.58 -35.91 4.93
C ASP A 779 6.73 -36.22 5.91
N ARG A 780 6.83 -35.49 7.02
CA ARG A 780 7.84 -35.75 8.07
C ARG A 780 7.60 -37.09 8.78
N ILE A 781 6.34 -37.46 9.00
CA ILE A 781 5.98 -38.76 9.56
C ILE A 781 6.34 -39.88 8.56
N GLY A 782 6.04 -39.71 7.28
CA GLY A 782 6.41 -40.67 6.23
C GLY A 782 5.73 -42.04 6.34
N ASP A 783 4.68 -42.18 7.18
CA ASP A 783 3.88 -43.40 7.32
C ASP A 783 2.75 -43.42 6.28
N PRO A 784 2.74 -44.36 5.31
CA PRO A 784 1.74 -44.41 4.25
C PRO A 784 0.31 -44.58 4.78
N ALA A 785 0.13 -45.29 5.89
CA ALA A 785 -1.18 -45.49 6.49
C ALA A 785 -1.75 -44.17 7.03
N SER A 786 -0.92 -43.31 7.61
CA SER A 786 -1.31 -41.97 8.07
C SER A 786 -1.72 -41.07 6.91
N THR A 787 -0.96 -41.06 5.81
CA THR A 787 -1.32 -40.27 4.61
C THR A 787 -2.59 -40.80 3.92
N ALA A 788 -2.74 -42.12 3.81
CA ALA A 788 -3.90 -42.73 3.14
C ALA A 788 -5.25 -42.36 3.79
N ARG A 789 -5.27 -42.11 5.10
CA ARG A 789 -6.47 -41.68 5.86
C ARG A 789 -7.05 -40.35 5.38
N PHE A 790 -6.26 -39.54 4.68
CA PHE A 790 -6.65 -38.20 4.22
C PHE A 790 -6.63 -38.05 2.70
N SER A 791 -6.50 -39.14 1.94
CA SER A 791 -6.35 -39.12 0.47
C SER A 791 -7.43 -38.32 -0.25
N ASP A 792 -8.70 -38.44 0.16
CA ASP A 792 -9.82 -37.70 -0.43
C ASP A 792 -9.71 -36.18 -0.26
N LEU A 793 -9.22 -35.72 0.90
CA LEU A 793 -8.99 -34.29 1.16
C LEU A 793 -7.77 -33.78 0.39
N ILE A 794 -6.69 -34.56 0.38
CA ILE A 794 -5.47 -34.23 -0.36
C ILE A 794 -5.77 -34.10 -1.87
N GLY A 795 -6.61 -34.97 -2.42
CA GLY A 795 -7.00 -34.94 -3.84
C GLY A 795 -7.86 -33.73 -4.23
N GLN A 796 -8.39 -32.97 -3.28
CA GLN A 796 -9.16 -31.74 -3.52
C GLN A 796 -8.30 -30.48 -3.46
N LEU A 797 -7.05 -30.58 -3.00
CA LEU A 797 -6.14 -29.44 -2.89
C LEU A 797 -5.59 -29.03 -4.27
N PRO A 798 -5.23 -27.75 -4.44
CA PRO A 798 -4.54 -27.27 -5.64
C PRO A 798 -3.34 -28.15 -5.98
N LYS A 799 -3.04 -28.29 -7.29
CA LYS A 799 -2.00 -29.20 -7.78
C LYS A 799 -0.65 -28.99 -7.09
N PHE A 800 -0.26 -27.75 -6.82
CA PHE A 800 1.01 -27.41 -6.16
C PHE A 800 1.09 -27.89 -4.70
N LEU A 801 -0.03 -28.21 -4.06
CA LEU A 801 -0.08 -28.85 -2.75
C LEU A 801 -0.29 -30.37 -2.86
N SER A 802 -1.17 -30.84 -3.74
CA SER A 802 -1.54 -32.25 -3.82
C SER A 802 -0.46 -33.13 -4.44
N ASP A 803 0.33 -32.61 -5.40
CA ASP A 803 1.47 -33.30 -6.01
C ASP A 803 2.70 -33.30 -5.08
N PRO A 804 3.17 -34.46 -4.60
CA PRO A 804 4.32 -34.52 -3.69
C PRO A 804 5.62 -33.98 -4.28
N ALA A 805 5.85 -34.14 -5.59
CA ALA A 805 7.08 -33.70 -6.25
C ALA A 805 7.12 -32.16 -6.34
N ILE A 806 6.00 -31.54 -6.71
CA ILE A 806 5.87 -30.09 -6.75
C ILE A 806 5.96 -29.52 -5.33
N ARG A 807 5.20 -30.09 -4.38
CA ARG A 807 5.20 -29.66 -2.98
C ARG A 807 6.59 -29.69 -2.36
N ALA A 808 7.39 -30.72 -2.63
CA ALA A 808 8.77 -30.82 -2.13
C ALA A 808 9.66 -29.67 -2.62
N GLY A 809 9.42 -29.15 -3.83
CA GLY A 809 10.16 -28.01 -4.40
C GLY A 809 9.92 -26.67 -3.69
N ILE A 810 8.79 -26.53 -2.98
CA ILE A 810 8.35 -25.30 -2.30
C ILE A 810 8.88 -25.24 -0.84
N GLN A 811 9.44 -26.33 -0.31
CA GLN A 811 9.87 -26.39 1.09
C GLN A 811 11.29 -25.83 1.27
N PRO A 812 11.56 -25.13 2.39
CA PRO A 812 12.93 -24.89 2.82
C PRO A 812 13.61 -26.24 3.10
N PRO A 813 14.93 -26.39 2.85
CA PRO A 813 15.64 -27.60 3.22
C PRO A 813 15.50 -27.84 4.74
N PRO A 814 15.54 -29.10 5.20
CA PRO A 814 15.56 -29.38 6.62
C PRO A 814 16.79 -28.69 7.24
N GLY A 815 16.53 -27.74 8.13
CA GLY A 815 17.55 -27.01 8.90
C GLY A 815 18.09 -27.82 10.08
#